data_AF-A0A4W3JS52-F1
#
_entry.id   AF-A0A4W3JS52-F1
#
_cell.length_a   1.000
_cell.length_b   1.000
_cell.length_c   1.000
_cell.angle_alpha   90.00
_cell.angle_beta   90.00
_cell.angle_gamma   90.00
#
_symmetry.space_group_name_H-M   'P 1'
#
loop_
_entity.id
_entity.type
_entity.pdbx_description
1 polymer ?
#
loop_
_entity_poly.entity_id
_entity_poly.type
_entity_poly.pdbx_seq_one_letter_code
_entity_poly.pdbx_strand_id
1 'polypeptide(L)'
;HLLRWIFELVEGGTVGAEELAFKFAVNNINRNRTLLPNTTLTYDIQRINIYDSFEASRKACDQLSLGVVAIFGPSHSSSSNAVQSICNALEVPHIQIRWKHHPMDNRDSFYANFYPNYSSLSHAILDLIQFLKWRTATVVYDDSTGLIRLQELITAPSRYNIRLKIRQLPSDSNDARPLLKEMKRGREFRVIFDCGYAMAAQILKQAMAMGMMTEYYHYIFTSLDLFALDLDSYRYCGVNMTGFRILNTENPYVASVIEKWSMERLQAPPSPASGLLDGIMTTDAALTYDAVHIVSMSYQRAPQMTVNSLQCHRHKPWRFGSRFMAFIKEAQWEGLTGRITFNRSTGLRTDFDLDVISLKEEGLEKVGTWDVTNGLNITEMSRGRGSNITDSLTNRSLIVTTALEEPYVMFKKSDKPLSGNDRFEGFCIDLLKELANILGFSYEIRLIQDGKYGTQDEKGQWNGMVKELIDHKADLAVAPFTITYAREKVIDFSKPFMTFGISILYRKSNGTNAGVFSFLNPLSPDIWMYILLAYLGVSCVLFVIARFSPYEWYDAHPCNPGSDVVENNFTLLNSFWFGVGALMQQGSELMPKALSTRIIGSIWWFFTLIIISSYTANLAAFLTIERMESPINSADDLAKQTKIEYGTVKDGATMAFFKKSKISTFEKMWAFMSSRHQSALVKSIEEGIQRVLTADYALLMESTTLEYTTQRNCNLTQIGGLIDSKGFGIGTPLGSPYKEKITIALLELQEDGKLHMIKEKWWRGSGCPEEDSKEASALSIQNIGGIFIVLAAGLVLSVFVAIGEFVYKLRKTAEQEQRSLCSTMAEELRLSLTCQRRVKHKPQAPVMVKTEAVINMHTFNDRRLPGKDSMSCNTGLTPVFP
;
A
#
# COMPACT_ATOMS: atom_id res chain seq x y z
N HIS A 1 -44.73 62.87 16.88
CA HIS A 1 -44.81 62.69 15.42
C HIS A 1 -44.82 61.20 15.11
N LEU A 2 -45.63 60.77 14.12
CA LEU A 2 -45.91 59.35 13.87
C LEU A 2 -44.91 58.72 12.89
N LEU A 3 -44.15 57.72 13.34
CA LEU A 3 -43.53 56.71 12.49
C LEU A 3 -44.59 55.65 12.18
N ARG A 4 -44.67 55.15 10.94
CA ARG A 4 -45.65 54.12 10.62
C ARG A 4 -45.02 52.96 9.88
N TRP A 5 -45.50 51.77 10.19
CA TRP A 5 -45.05 50.55 9.55
C TRP A 5 -46.24 49.71 9.11
N ILE A 6 -46.11 49.12 7.93
CA ILE A 6 -46.94 48.06 7.39
C ILE A 6 -46.19 46.73 7.56
N PHE A 7 -46.61 45.91 8.50
CA PHE A 7 -46.12 44.55 8.73
C PHE A 7 -46.89 43.53 7.91
N GLU A 8 -46.19 42.55 7.35
CA GLU A 8 -46.77 41.38 6.71
C GLU A 8 -46.87 40.23 7.72
N LEU A 9 -48.00 39.51 7.72
CA LEU A 9 -48.24 38.30 8.49
C LEU A 9 -48.69 37.18 7.56
N VAL A 10 -48.27 35.96 7.88
CA VAL A 10 -48.91 34.74 7.38
C VAL A 10 -50.22 34.57 8.16
N GLU A 11 -51.33 34.23 7.49
CA GLU A 11 -52.61 33.94 8.15
C GLU A 11 -52.41 32.99 9.34
N GLY A 12 -52.80 33.44 10.55
CA GLY A 12 -52.68 32.67 11.80
C GLY A 12 -51.33 32.77 12.53
N GLY A 13 -50.38 33.59 12.07
CA GLY A 13 -49.05 33.74 12.68
C GLY A 13 -49.01 34.59 13.97
N THR A 14 -48.13 34.21 14.90
CA THR A 14 -47.76 35.01 16.08
C THR A 14 -47.09 36.33 15.69
N VAL A 15 -47.12 37.32 16.59
CA VAL A 15 -46.42 38.62 16.44
C VAL A 15 -44.96 38.38 16.01
N GLY A 16 -44.59 38.87 14.82
CA GLY A 16 -43.23 38.70 14.29
C GLY A 16 -42.18 39.42 15.13
N ALA A 17 -40.95 38.89 15.15
CA ALA A 17 -39.82 39.48 15.89
C ALA A 17 -39.51 40.92 15.46
N GLU A 18 -39.77 41.25 14.18
CA GLU A 18 -39.64 42.60 13.61
C GLU A 18 -40.63 43.59 14.26
N GLU A 19 -41.90 43.18 14.48
CA GLU A 19 -42.93 44.02 15.13
C GLU A 19 -42.56 44.32 16.57
N LEU A 20 -42.05 43.32 17.29
CA LEU A 20 -41.58 43.49 18.65
C LEU A 20 -40.33 44.40 18.70
N ALA A 21 -39.39 44.22 17.77
CA ALA A 21 -38.17 45.03 17.71
C ALA A 21 -38.48 46.50 17.44
N PHE A 22 -39.48 46.77 16.60
CA PHE A 22 -39.94 48.13 16.34
C PHE A 22 -40.53 48.79 17.58
N LYS A 23 -41.45 48.11 18.28
CA LYS A 23 -42.04 48.61 19.53
C LYS A 23 -40.97 48.85 20.59
N PHE A 24 -40.05 47.90 20.72
CA PHE A 24 -38.91 47.99 21.63
C PHE A 24 -38.04 49.22 21.31
N ALA A 25 -37.66 49.43 20.05
CA ALA A 25 -36.86 50.57 19.63
C ALA A 25 -37.54 51.91 19.93
N VAL A 26 -38.82 52.06 19.58
CA VAL A 26 -39.58 53.30 19.84
C VAL A 26 -39.74 53.56 21.33
N ASN A 27 -40.05 52.52 22.11
CA ASN A 27 -40.16 52.63 23.57
C ASN A 27 -38.81 53.00 24.21
N ASN A 28 -37.69 52.45 23.72
CA ASN A 28 -36.37 52.75 24.22
C ASN A 28 -36.00 54.23 23.96
N ILE A 29 -36.25 54.74 22.76
CA ILE A 29 -36.03 56.15 22.42
C ILE A 29 -36.93 57.07 23.27
N ASN A 30 -38.22 56.74 23.41
CA ASN A 30 -39.14 57.56 24.22
C ASN A 30 -38.79 57.55 25.72
N ARG A 31 -38.25 56.44 26.24
CA ARG A 31 -37.74 56.35 27.62
C ARG A 31 -36.45 57.16 27.79
N ASN A 32 -35.57 57.13 26.79
CA ASN A 32 -34.28 57.80 26.81
C ASN A 32 -34.36 59.20 26.16
N ARG A 33 -34.67 60.23 26.96
CA ARG A 33 -34.84 61.63 26.51
C ARG A 33 -33.56 62.32 25.97
N THR A 34 -32.48 61.60 25.72
CA THR A 34 -31.28 62.13 25.05
C THR A 34 -31.55 62.44 23.58
N LEU A 35 -32.34 61.60 22.91
CA LEU A 35 -32.86 61.84 21.56
C LEU A 35 -34.29 62.40 21.68
N LEU A 36 -34.55 63.54 21.02
CA LEU A 36 -35.86 64.19 20.95
C LEU A 36 -36.50 64.59 22.31
N PRO A 37 -35.92 65.54 23.06
CA PRO A 37 -36.40 65.90 24.41
C PRO A 37 -37.82 66.51 24.42
N ASN A 38 -38.19 67.25 23.38
CA ASN A 38 -39.46 67.98 23.27
C ASN A 38 -40.47 67.29 22.34
N THR A 39 -40.19 66.07 21.89
CA THR A 39 -40.99 65.39 20.86
C THR A 39 -41.18 63.92 21.22
N THR A 40 -42.45 63.49 21.32
CA THR A 40 -42.78 62.08 21.52
C THR A 40 -42.96 61.38 20.17
N LEU A 41 -42.26 60.26 19.99
CA LEU A 41 -42.38 59.39 18.83
C LEU A 41 -43.58 58.47 19.03
N THR A 42 -44.55 58.54 18.12
CA THR A 42 -45.71 57.65 18.14
C THR A 42 -45.62 56.69 16.96
N TYR A 43 -46.30 55.54 17.06
CA TYR A 43 -46.31 54.57 15.96
C TYR A 43 -47.69 54.03 15.62
N ASP A 44 -47.85 53.59 14.37
CA ASP A 44 -49.02 52.86 13.87
C ASP A 44 -48.54 51.64 13.08
N ILE A 45 -49.15 50.49 13.38
CA ILE A 45 -48.76 49.17 12.88
C ILE A 45 -49.95 48.63 12.11
N GLN A 46 -49.78 48.42 10.80
CA GLN A 46 -50.76 47.74 9.96
C GLN A 46 -50.30 46.30 9.72
N ARG A 47 -51.24 45.37 9.67
CA ARG A 47 -50.99 43.95 9.41
C ARG A 47 -51.64 43.60 8.08
N ILE A 48 -50.88 42.97 7.18
CA ILE A 48 -51.33 42.59 5.83
C ILE A 48 -50.93 41.15 5.51
N ASN A 49 -51.59 40.50 4.56
CA ASN A 49 -51.20 39.17 4.12
C ASN A 49 -49.93 39.19 3.22
N ILE A 50 -49.09 38.16 3.34
CA ILE A 50 -47.94 38.00 2.43
C ILE A 50 -48.45 37.84 0.99
N TYR A 51 -47.74 38.44 0.03
CA TYR A 51 -48.03 38.47 -1.40
C TYR A 51 -49.18 39.40 -1.84
N ASP A 52 -49.91 40.05 -0.92
CA ASP A 52 -50.98 40.99 -1.26
C ASP A 52 -50.47 42.43 -1.37
N SER A 53 -50.02 42.81 -2.58
CA SER A 53 -49.57 44.17 -2.87
C SER A 53 -50.69 45.20 -2.85
N PHE A 54 -51.94 44.80 -3.12
CA PHE A 54 -53.09 45.71 -3.11
C PHE A 54 -53.45 46.11 -1.68
N GLU A 55 -53.46 45.15 -0.76
CA GLU A 55 -53.65 45.45 0.65
C GLU A 55 -52.55 46.36 1.18
N ALA A 56 -51.29 46.11 0.82
CA ALA A 56 -50.16 46.97 1.17
C ALA A 56 -50.35 48.41 0.68
N SER A 57 -50.77 48.60 -0.58
CA SER A 57 -51.07 49.93 -1.13
C SER A 57 -52.21 50.63 -0.39
N ARG A 58 -53.30 49.93 -0.10
CA ARG A 58 -54.44 50.50 0.64
C ARG A 58 -54.00 50.97 2.03
N LYS A 59 -53.28 50.13 2.76
CA LYS A 59 -52.77 50.46 4.10
C LYS A 59 -51.77 51.61 4.07
N ALA A 60 -50.90 51.68 3.06
CA ALA A 60 -50.01 52.83 2.87
C ALA A 60 -50.81 54.13 2.69
N CYS A 61 -51.89 54.10 1.91
CA CYS A 61 -52.75 55.26 1.70
C CYS A 61 -53.51 55.68 2.96
N ASP A 62 -54.01 54.71 3.74
CA ASP A 62 -54.62 54.98 5.05
C ASP A 62 -53.62 55.67 5.98
N GLN A 63 -52.38 55.20 6.02
CA GLN A 63 -51.30 55.78 6.81
C GLN A 63 -50.95 57.20 6.35
N LEU A 64 -50.81 57.43 5.05
CA LEU A 64 -50.55 58.76 4.47
C LEU A 64 -51.67 59.77 4.76
N SER A 65 -52.93 59.30 4.77
CA SER A 65 -54.09 60.14 5.09
C SER A 65 -54.08 60.69 6.51
N LEU A 66 -53.33 60.05 7.41
CA LEU A 66 -53.19 60.48 8.79
C LEU A 66 -51.95 61.37 9.04
N GLY A 67 -51.07 61.50 8.04
CA GLY A 67 -49.85 62.30 8.09
C GLY A 67 -48.69 61.58 8.79
N VAL A 68 -47.66 61.24 8.02
CA VAL A 68 -46.51 60.45 8.47
C VAL A 68 -45.18 61.07 8.08
N VAL A 69 -44.15 60.83 8.88
CA VAL A 69 -42.78 61.28 8.59
C VAL A 69 -41.97 60.27 7.78
N ALA A 70 -42.23 58.97 7.96
CA ALA A 70 -41.59 57.89 7.24
C ALA A 70 -42.50 56.65 7.26
N ILE A 71 -42.43 55.84 6.20
CA ILE A 71 -43.11 54.55 6.10
C ILE A 71 -42.05 53.46 6.08
N PHE A 72 -42.15 52.53 7.03
CA PHE A 72 -41.38 51.30 7.02
C PHE A 72 -42.09 50.26 6.15
N GLY A 73 -41.33 49.69 5.22
CA GLY A 73 -41.83 48.84 4.17
C GLY A 73 -42.19 47.43 4.60
N PRO A 74 -43.07 46.75 3.85
CA PRO A 74 -43.36 45.33 4.02
C PRO A 74 -42.16 44.46 3.59
N SER A 75 -42.14 43.22 4.06
CA SER A 75 -40.99 42.31 3.96
C SER A 75 -40.87 41.65 2.58
N HIS A 76 -41.98 41.42 1.87
CA HIS A 76 -42.00 40.79 0.55
C HIS A 76 -41.77 41.81 -0.58
N SER A 77 -41.09 41.36 -1.64
CA SER A 77 -40.66 42.22 -2.76
C SER A 77 -41.83 42.82 -3.54
N SER A 78 -42.92 42.07 -3.76
CA SER A 78 -44.11 42.52 -4.49
C SER A 78 -44.85 43.66 -3.79
N SER A 79 -45.10 43.52 -2.49
CA SER A 79 -45.75 44.53 -1.66
C SER A 79 -44.85 45.76 -1.50
N SER A 80 -43.55 45.53 -1.31
CA SER A 80 -42.55 46.60 -1.21
C SER A 80 -42.44 47.42 -2.50
N ASN A 81 -42.60 46.81 -3.68
CA ASN A 81 -42.69 47.53 -4.96
C ASN A 81 -43.86 48.51 -5.00
N ALA A 82 -45.04 48.08 -4.55
CA ALA A 82 -46.24 48.91 -4.59
C ALA A 82 -46.12 50.09 -3.61
N VAL A 83 -45.62 49.84 -2.39
CA VAL A 83 -45.35 50.90 -1.40
C VAL A 83 -44.26 51.84 -1.90
N GLN A 84 -43.18 51.32 -2.50
CA GLN A 84 -42.10 52.14 -3.07
C GLN A 84 -42.62 53.11 -4.14
N SER A 85 -43.48 52.65 -5.03
CA SER A 85 -44.04 53.48 -6.10
C SER A 85 -44.86 54.63 -5.54
N ILE A 86 -45.68 54.38 -4.51
CA ILE A 86 -46.49 55.40 -3.82
C ILE A 86 -45.58 56.41 -3.09
N CYS A 87 -44.60 55.91 -2.34
CA CYS A 87 -43.64 56.72 -1.61
C CYS A 87 -42.82 57.64 -2.54
N ASN A 88 -42.37 57.13 -3.69
CA ASN A 88 -41.64 57.91 -4.69
C ASN A 88 -42.55 58.98 -5.34
N ALA A 89 -43.82 58.66 -5.61
CA ALA A 89 -44.77 59.62 -6.19
C ALA A 89 -45.20 60.74 -5.23
N LEU A 90 -45.23 60.48 -3.93
CA LEU A 90 -45.67 61.44 -2.90
C LEU A 90 -44.50 62.09 -2.12
N GLU A 91 -43.26 61.80 -2.52
CA GLU A 91 -42.04 62.26 -1.86
C GLU A 91 -41.96 61.87 -0.36
N VAL A 92 -42.41 60.67 -0.02
CA VAL A 92 -42.37 60.15 1.36
C VAL A 92 -41.24 59.13 1.48
N PRO A 93 -40.39 59.19 2.53
CA PRO A 93 -39.36 58.19 2.73
C PRO A 93 -39.89 56.78 2.93
N HIS A 94 -39.44 55.85 2.10
CA HIS A 94 -39.63 54.41 2.29
C HIS A 94 -38.38 53.77 2.91
N ILE A 95 -38.53 53.22 4.10
CA ILE A 95 -37.46 52.53 4.82
C ILE A 95 -37.60 51.03 4.61
N GLN A 96 -36.57 50.40 4.05
CA GLN A 96 -36.53 48.98 3.73
C GLN A 96 -35.51 48.27 4.62
N ILE A 97 -35.89 47.11 5.16
CA ILE A 97 -35.03 46.29 6.03
C ILE A 97 -34.58 44.98 5.40
N ARG A 98 -35.20 44.56 4.29
CA ARG A 98 -34.86 43.33 3.57
C ARG A 98 -34.26 43.62 2.20
N TRP A 99 -33.60 42.60 1.68
CA TRP A 99 -33.10 42.65 0.32
C TRP A 99 -34.20 42.78 -0.71
N LYS A 100 -33.89 43.51 -1.77
CA LYS A 100 -34.71 43.61 -2.96
C LYS A 100 -33.82 43.86 -4.17
N HIS A 101 -34.17 43.23 -5.29
CA HIS A 101 -33.55 43.53 -6.57
C HIS A 101 -34.01 44.92 -7.05
N HIS A 102 -33.05 45.83 -7.23
CA HIS A 102 -33.29 47.16 -7.77
C HIS A 102 -32.82 47.17 -9.24
N PRO A 103 -33.74 47.16 -10.21
CA PRO A 103 -33.34 47.23 -11.62
C PRO A 103 -32.68 48.58 -11.90
N MET A 104 -31.55 48.56 -12.62
CA MET A 104 -30.75 49.75 -12.94
C MET A 104 -31.53 50.84 -13.70
N ASP A 105 -32.60 50.45 -14.40
CA ASP A 105 -33.47 51.36 -15.15
C ASP A 105 -34.43 52.17 -14.26
N ASN A 106 -34.65 51.74 -13.01
CA ASN A 106 -35.63 52.35 -12.13
C ASN A 106 -34.99 53.48 -11.30
N ARG A 107 -35.25 54.73 -11.70
CA ARG A 107 -34.75 55.95 -11.03
C ARG A 107 -35.56 56.30 -9.79
N ASP A 108 -35.79 55.33 -8.91
CA ASP A 108 -36.42 55.59 -7.62
C ASP A 108 -35.46 56.39 -6.73
N SER A 109 -35.95 57.43 -6.06
CA SER A 109 -35.11 58.32 -5.24
C SER A 109 -35.49 58.33 -3.77
N PHE A 110 -36.76 58.05 -3.44
CA PHE A 110 -37.29 58.13 -2.07
C PHE A 110 -37.27 56.79 -1.32
N TYR A 111 -36.09 56.19 -1.20
CA TYR A 111 -35.92 55.02 -0.33
C TYR A 111 -34.54 54.97 0.32
N ALA A 112 -34.47 54.26 1.44
CA ALA A 112 -33.24 53.85 2.09
C ALA A 112 -33.33 52.38 2.48
N ASN A 113 -32.38 51.56 2.02
CA ASN A 113 -32.32 50.15 2.37
C ASN A 113 -31.20 49.90 3.39
N PHE A 114 -31.59 49.42 4.57
CA PHE A 114 -30.69 49.11 5.68
C PHE A 114 -30.02 47.75 5.52
N TYR A 115 -30.57 46.87 4.68
CA TYR A 115 -29.97 45.59 4.39
C TYR A 115 -28.66 45.78 3.60
N PRO A 116 -27.55 45.12 3.99
CA PRO A 116 -26.28 45.21 3.28
C PRO A 116 -26.37 44.87 1.80
N ASN A 117 -25.66 45.60 0.95
CA ASN A 117 -25.66 45.31 -0.49
C ASN A 117 -25.13 43.89 -0.78
N TYR A 118 -25.86 43.10 -1.57
CA TYR A 118 -25.49 41.71 -1.85
C TYR A 118 -24.26 41.57 -2.72
N SER A 119 -23.96 42.54 -3.59
CA SER A 119 -22.70 42.53 -4.34
C SER A 119 -21.52 42.52 -3.36
N SER A 120 -21.56 43.34 -2.31
CA SER A 120 -20.55 43.33 -1.23
C SER A 120 -20.53 42.00 -0.47
N LEU A 121 -21.69 41.45 -0.07
CA LEU A 121 -21.75 40.14 0.61
C LEU A 121 -21.20 39.00 -0.26
N SER A 122 -21.49 39.01 -1.55
CA SER A 122 -21.00 38.01 -2.50
C SER A 122 -19.49 38.10 -2.72
N HIS A 123 -18.91 39.30 -2.67
CA HIS A 123 -17.46 39.49 -2.63
C HIS A 123 -16.86 38.95 -1.33
N ALA A 124 -17.49 39.16 -0.18
CA ALA A 124 -17.05 38.58 1.08
C ALA A 124 -17.00 37.04 1.05
N ILE A 125 -18.04 36.42 0.47
CA ILE A 125 -18.08 34.97 0.25
C ILE A 125 -16.97 34.53 -0.71
N LEU A 126 -16.74 35.29 -1.78
CA LEU A 126 -15.68 35.00 -2.75
C LEU A 126 -14.28 35.07 -2.12
N ASP A 127 -14.01 36.10 -1.31
CA ASP A 127 -12.75 36.27 -0.59
C ASP A 127 -12.52 35.10 0.37
N LEU A 128 -13.58 34.65 1.06
CA LEU A 128 -13.52 33.46 1.93
C LEU A 128 -13.18 32.19 1.15
N ILE A 129 -13.81 31.97 -0.01
CA ILE A 129 -13.55 30.82 -0.88
C ILE A 129 -12.12 30.84 -1.42
N GLN A 130 -11.61 32.02 -1.79
CA GLN A 130 -10.24 32.20 -2.25
C GLN A 130 -9.24 31.93 -1.11
N PHE A 131 -9.52 32.43 0.10
CA PHE A 131 -8.73 32.15 1.29
C PHE A 131 -8.68 30.65 1.59
N LEU A 132 -9.82 29.96 1.51
CA LEU A 132 -9.93 28.51 1.70
C LEU A 132 -9.36 27.69 0.53
N LYS A 133 -8.95 28.34 -0.57
CA LYS A 133 -8.37 27.73 -1.78
C LYS A 133 -9.25 26.63 -2.40
N TRP A 134 -10.57 26.83 -2.39
CA TRP A 134 -11.52 25.85 -2.92
C TRP A 134 -11.52 25.81 -4.45
N ARG A 135 -11.21 24.65 -5.03
CA ARG A 135 -11.30 24.43 -6.51
C ARG A 135 -12.62 23.84 -6.99
N THR A 136 -13.44 23.36 -6.07
CA THR A 136 -14.75 22.75 -6.34
C THR A 136 -15.69 23.14 -5.22
N ALA A 137 -16.89 23.61 -5.56
CA ALA A 137 -17.91 24.00 -4.60
C ALA A 137 -19.31 23.70 -5.15
N THR A 138 -20.26 23.47 -4.25
CA THR A 138 -21.67 23.30 -4.60
C THR A 138 -22.46 24.42 -3.95
N VAL A 139 -23.22 25.17 -4.74
CA VAL A 139 -24.13 26.21 -4.28
C VAL A 139 -25.52 25.62 -4.21
N VAL A 140 -26.10 25.67 -3.02
CA VAL A 140 -27.45 25.23 -2.73
C VAL A 140 -28.25 26.45 -2.30
N TYR A 141 -29.27 26.80 -3.08
CA TYR A 141 -30.09 27.99 -2.83
C TYR A 141 -31.57 27.62 -2.66
N ASP A 142 -32.29 28.44 -1.89
CA ASP A 142 -33.70 28.22 -1.54
C ASP A 142 -34.65 28.67 -2.65
N ASP A 143 -34.66 29.97 -2.94
CA ASP A 143 -35.60 30.61 -3.85
C ASP A 143 -34.92 31.12 -5.14
N SER A 144 -35.70 31.34 -6.19
CA SER A 144 -35.17 31.82 -7.48
C SER A 144 -34.45 33.18 -7.36
N THR A 145 -34.72 33.95 -6.30
CA THR A 145 -34.03 35.21 -6.05
C THR A 145 -32.61 35.03 -5.52
N GLY A 146 -32.30 33.89 -4.90
CA GLY A 146 -30.94 33.52 -4.45
C GLY A 146 -29.91 33.51 -5.58
N LEU A 147 -30.29 33.12 -6.79
CA LEU A 147 -29.42 33.19 -7.97
C LEU A 147 -28.97 34.62 -8.32
N ILE A 148 -29.87 35.59 -8.13
CA ILE A 148 -29.59 37.01 -8.38
C ILE A 148 -28.66 37.55 -7.29
N ARG A 149 -28.89 37.15 -6.03
CA ARG A 149 -28.04 37.49 -4.88
C ARG A 149 -26.63 36.95 -5.01
N LEU A 150 -26.48 35.77 -5.62
CA LEU A 150 -25.21 35.07 -5.82
C LEU A 150 -24.61 35.29 -7.21
N GLN A 151 -25.08 36.27 -7.99
CA GLN A 151 -24.64 36.47 -9.36
C GLN A 151 -23.12 36.66 -9.47
N GLU A 152 -22.50 37.45 -8.60
CA GLU A 152 -21.04 37.64 -8.59
C GLU A 152 -20.27 36.35 -8.23
N LEU A 153 -20.86 35.48 -7.40
CA LEU A 153 -20.29 34.18 -7.10
C LEU A 153 -20.35 33.25 -8.32
N ILE A 154 -21.44 33.34 -9.10
CA ILE A 154 -21.66 32.54 -10.31
C ILE A 154 -20.78 33.02 -11.47
N THR A 155 -20.43 34.31 -11.52
CA THR A 155 -19.47 34.85 -12.49
C THR A 155 -18.01 34.62 -12.07
N ALA A 156 -17.75 34.33 -10.78
CA ALA A 156 -16.41 34.08 -10.26
C ALA A 156 -15.57 33.00 -10.97
N PRO A 157 -16.11 31.89 -11.53
CA PRO A 157 -15.36 30.91 -12.32
C PRO A 157 -14.59 31.50 -13.50
N SER A 158 -15.03 32.66 -14.03
CA SER A 158 -14.32 33.37 -15.10
C SER A 158 -13.00 33.99 -14.64
N ARG A 159 -12.88 34.31 -13.34
CA ARG A 159 -11.72 34.99 -12.73
C ARG A 159 -10.88 34.05 -11.86
N TYR A 160 -11.50 33.03 -11.29
CA TYR A 160 -10.89 32.05 -10.41
C TYR A 160 -11.25 30.65 -10.86
N ASN A 161 -10.27 29.74 -10.98
CA ASN A 161 -10.48 28.39 -11.50
C ASN A 161 -11.21 27.49 -10.47
N ILE A 162 -12.51 27.73 -10.29
CA ILE A 162 -13.42 27.00 -9.42
C ILE A 162 -14.52 26.33 -10.24
N ARG A 163 -14.78 25.05 -9.97
CA ARG A 163 -15.92 24.32 -10.54
C ARG A 163 -17.10 24.43 -9.60
N LEU A 164 -18.14 25.13 -10.03
CA LEU A 164 -19.39 25.30 -9.29
C LEU A 164 -20.46 24.33 -9.80
N LYS A 165 -21.13 23.65 -8.86
CA LYS A 165 -22.39 22.96 -9.11
C LYS A 165 -23.51 23.76 -8.46
N ILE A 166 -24.60 23.97 -9.17
CA ILE A 166 -25.71 24.80 -8.71
C ILE A 166 -26.92 23.88 -8.51
N ARG A 167 -27.52 23.92 -7.32
CA ARG A 167 -28.67 23.09 -6.94
C ARG A 167 -29.71 23.95 -6.24
N GLN A 168 -30.99 23.71 -6.52
CA GLN A 168 -32.09 24.36 -5.83
C GLN A 168 -32.66 23.43 -4.74
N LEU A 169 -33.03 24.00 -3.60
CA LEU A 169 -33.80 23.30 -2.59
C LEU A 169 -35.25 23.13 -3.07
N PRO A 170 -35.89 21.98 -2.79
CA PRO A 170 -37.27 21.76 -3.21
C PRO A 170 -38.21 22.78 -2.53
N SER A 171 -38.88 23.60 -3.33
CA SER A 171 -39.81 24.63 -2.83
C SER A 171 -41.14 24.05 -2.33
N ASP A 172 -41.51 22.85 -2.80
CA ASP A 172 -42.83 22.23 -2.53
C ASP A 172 -42.85 21.41 -1.24
N SER A 173 -41.68 21.07 -0.68
CA SER A 173 -41.57 20.24 0.51
C SER A 173 -40.33 20.61 1.30
N ASN A 174 -40.47 20.70 2.62
CA ASN A 174 -39.33 20.97 3.48
C ASN A 174 -38.35 19.75 3.57
N ASP A 175 -38.59 18.67 2.82
CA ASP A 175 -37.70 17.51 2.78
C ASP A 175 -36.60 17.64 1.73
N ALA A 176 -35.39 18.03 2.16
CA ALA A 176 -34.20 18.10 1.32
C ALA A 176 -33.41 16.77 1.28
N ARG A 177 -33.87 15.69 1.94
CA ARG A 177 -33.17 14.38 1.95
C ARG A 177 -32.87 13.82 0.57
N PRO A 178 -33.76 13.89 -0.45
CA PRO A 178 -33.44 13.40 -1.79
C PRO A 178 -32.24 14.13 -2.41
N LEU A 179 -32.20 15.46 -2.25
CA LEU A 179 -31.09 16.29 -2.72
C LEU A 179 -29.80 15.95 -1.98
N LEU A 180 -29.85 15.86 -0.65
CA LEU A 180 -28.72 15.49 0.19
C LEU A 180 -28.17 14.10 -0.17
N LYS A 181 -29.04 13.13 -0.48
CA LYS A 181 -28.64 11.80 -0.96
C LYS A 181 -27.90 11.87 -2.29
N GLU A 182 -28.38 12.72 -3.21
CA GLU A 182 -27.71 12.94 -4.49
C GLU A 182 -26.35 13.63 -4.31
N MET A 183 -26.27 14.63 -3.42
CA MET A 183 -25.02 15.32 -3.07
C MET A 183 -24.01 14.38 -2.44
N LYS A 184 -24.46 13.50 -1.53
CA LYS A 184 -23.63 12.45 -0.92
C LYS A 184 -23.09 11.50 -1.99
N ARG A 185 -23.93 11.06 -2.94
CA ARG A 185 -23.50 10.26 -4.10
C ARG A 185 -22.55 11.03 -5.02
N GLY A 186 -22.77 12.34 -5.15
CA GLY A 186 -21.95 13.27 -5.90
C GLY A 186 -20.60 13.60 -5.26
N ARG A 187 -20.37 13.16 -4.01
CA ARG A 187 -19.18 13.43 -3.17
C ARG A 187 -18.93 14.93 -3.02
N GLU A 188 -20.00 15.64 -2.65
CA GLU A 188 -20.00 17.10 -2.52
C GLU A 188 -19.73 17.49 -1.06
N PHE A 189 -18.45 17.66 -0.73
CA PHE A 189 -17.99 17.99 0.62
C PHE A 189 -17.99 19.49 0.93
N ARG A 190 -17.95 20.33 -0.10
CA ARG A 190 -17.84 21.79 0.02
C ARG A 190 -19.13 22.40 -0.48
N VAL A 191 -19.97 22.85 0.45
CA VAL A 191 -21.33 23.30 0.14
C VAL A 191 -21.56 24.69 0.71
N ILE A 192 -22.15 25.55 -0.10
CA ILE A 192 -22.58 26.90 0.25
C ILE A 192 -24.10 26.88 0.30
N PHE A 193 -24.68 27.18 1.45
CA PHE A 193 -26.12 27.23 1.67
C PHE A 193 -26.59 28.68 1.70
N ASP A 194 -27.42 29.04 0.71
CA ASP A 194 -28.14 30.30 0.64
C ASP A 194 -29.63 30.09 0.89
N CYS A 195 -29.98 30.10 2.18
CA CYS A 195 -31.34 29.87 2.65
C CYS A 195 -31.61 30.67 3.94
N GLY A 196 -32.89 30.82 4.28
CA GLY A 196 -33.28 31.43 5.56
C GLY A 196 -32.89 30.56 6.76
N TYR A 197 -32.84 31.15 7.96
CA TYR A 197 -32.45 30.43 9.18
C TYR A 197 -33.33 29.21 9.48
N ALA A 198 -34.63 29.28 9.18
CA ALA A 198 -35.57 28.16 9.40
C ALA A 198 -35.24 26.95 8.51
N MET A 199 -34.92 27.20 7.24
CA MET A 199 -34.51 26.16 6.30
C MET A 199 -33.11 25.63 6.65
N ALA A 200 -32.19 26.50 7.07
CA ALA A 200 -30.87 26.09 7.54
C ALA A 200 -30.95 25.11 8.73
N ALA A 201 -31.81 25.40 9.73
CA ALA A 201 -32.05 24.49 10.86
C ALA A 201 -32.55 23.11 10.41
N GLN A 202 -33.44 23.09 9.42
CA GLN A 202 -33.98 21.87 8.85
C GLN A 202 -32.93 21.07 8.06
N ILE A 203 -32.10 21.75 7.27
CA ILE A 203 -30.99 21.13 6.54
C ILE A 203 -29.99 20.51 7.50
N LEU A 204 -29.62 21.20 8.59
CA LEU A 204 -28.70 20.67 9.59
C LEU A 204 -29.22 19.38 10.22
N LYS A 205 -30.50 19.34 10.60
CA LYS A 205 -31.16 18.15 11.17
C LYS A 205 -31.17 16.99 10.17
N GLN A 206 -31.48 17.25 8.91
CA GLN A 206 -31.50 16.22 7.86
C GLN A 206 -30.09 15.74 7.48
N ALA A 207 -29.11 16.65 7.43
CA ALA A 207 -27.71 16.32 7.16
C ALA A 207 -27.14 15.41 8.26
N MET A 208 -27.47 15.67 9.52
CA MET A 208 -27.10 14.81 10.64
C MET A 208 -27.71 13.41 10.50
N ALA A 209 -29.02 13.32 10.22
CA ALA A 209 -29.71 12.04 10.01
C ALA A 209 -29.15 11.24 8.82
N MET A 210 -28.61 11.92 7.81
CA MET A 210 -28.01 11.31 6.61
C MET A 210 -26.52 10.98 6.77
N GLY A 211 -25.92 11.25 7.93
CA GLY A 211 -24.48 11.07 8.17
C GLY A 211 -23.64 11.95 7.24
N MET A 212 -24.08 13.18 7.00
CA MET A 212 -23.36 14.23 6.27
C MET A 212 -22.78 15.28 7.21
N MET A 213 -22.57 14.90 8.48
CA MET A 213 -21.93 15.71 9.51
C MET A 213 -20.63 15.04 9.92
N THR A 214 -19.62 15.13 9.05
CA THR A 214 -18.27 14.58 9.27
C THR A 214 -17.20 15.63 8.97
N GLU A 215 -15.96 15.39 9.37
CA GLU A 215 -14.82 16.30 9.22
C GLU A 215 -14.46 16.61 7.76
N TYR A 216 -14.89 15.77 6.83
CA TYR A 216 -14.71 16.00 5.41
C TYR A 216 -15.60 17.15 4.91
N TYR A 217 -16.74 17.38 5.56
CA TYR A 217 -17.69 18.42 5.14
C TYR A 217 -17.27 19.79 5.65
N HIS A 218 -17.37 20.76 4.75
CA HIS A 218 -17.24 22.17 5.06
C HIS A 218 -18.45 22.90 4.48
N TYR A 219 -19.28 23.44 5.38
CA TYR A 219 -20.48 24.20 5.08
C TYR A 219 -20.24 25.69 5.30
N ILE A 220 -20.59 26.49 4.29
CA ILE A 220 -20.67 27.95 4.39
C ILE A 220 -22.15 28.32 4.38
N PHE A 221 -22.63 29.01 5.42
CA PHE A 221 -23.98 29.59 5.45
C PHE A 221 -23.90 31.07 5.12
N THR A 222 -24.66 31.51 4.11
CA THR A 222 -24.73 32.93 3.73
C THR A 222 -25.64 33.74 4.65
N SER A 223 -26.56 33.06 5.35
CA SER A 223 -27.47 33.70 6.30
C SER A 223 -26.69 34.36 7.44
N LEU A 224 -27.05 35.61 7.73
CA LEU A 224 -26.45 36.39 8.82
C LEU A 224 -26.90 35.91 10.20
N ASP A 225 -27.92 35.04 10.29
CA ASP A 225 -28.55 34.58 11.52
C ASP A 225 -28.02 33.21 12.00
N LEU A 226 -26.90 32.70 11.47
CA LEU A 226 -26.35 31.39 11.88
C LEU A 226 -26.08 31.34 13.39
N PHE A 227 -25.66 32.47 13.99
CA PHE A 227 -25.38 32.58 15.42
C PHE A 227 -26.62 32.43 16.32
N ALA A 228 -27.82 32.55 15.74
CA ALA A 228 -29.06 32.48 16.47
C ALA A 228 -29.64 31.05 16.48
N LEU A 229 -29.05 30.10 15.76
CA LEU A 229 -29.47 28.69 15.74
C LEU A 229 -28.83 27.89 16.86
N ASP A 230 -29.54 26.88 17.36
CA ASP A 230 -28.97 25.90 18.28
C ASP A 230 -28.01 24.95 17.52
N LEU A 231 -26.71 25.09 17.81
CA LEU A 231 -25.65 24.32 17.16
C LEU A 231 -25.02 23.25 18.07
N ASP A 232 -25.52 23.07 19.30
CA ASP A 232 -24.90 22.23 20.34
C ASP A 232 -24.77 20.77 19.90
N SER A 233 -25.80 20.27 19.21
CA SER A 233 -25.83 18.90 18.68
C SER A 233 -24.80 18.65 17.57
N TYR A 234 -24.21 19.70 16.98
CA TYR A 234 -23.33 19.59 15.81
C TYR A 234 -21.86 19.91 16.14
N ARG A 235 -21.56 20.52 17.29
CA ARG A 235 -20.21 20.97 17.71
C ARG A 235 -19.19 19.83 17.69
N TYR A 236 -19.60 18.64 18.13
CA TYR A 236 -18.75 17.45 18.26
C TYR A 236 -18.68 16.59 17.00
N CYS A 237 -19.39 16.96 15.92
CA CYS A 237 -19.39 16.18 14.68
C CYS A 237 -18.14 16.43 13.81
N GLY A 238 -17.27 17.39 14.19
CA GLY A 238 -16.03 17.71 13.47
C GLY A 238 -16.22 18.46 12.14
N VAL A 239 -17.45 18.84 11.78
CA VAL A 239 -17.77 19.58 10.55
C VAL A 239 -17.26 21.01 10.65
N ASN A 240 -16.60 21.49 9.60
CA ASN A 240 -16.27 22.90 9.51
C ASN A 240 -17.51 23.68 9.06
N MET A 241 -18.12 24.43 9.97
CA MET A 241 -19.25 25.31 9.66
C MET A 241 -18.80 26.76 9.79
N THR A 242 -18.89 27.50 8.70
CA THR A 242 -18.60 28.93 8.68
C THR A 242 -19.86 29.70 8.31
N GLY A 243 -20.00 30.87 8.91
CA GLY A 243 -21.08 31.80 8.62
C GLY A 243 -20.63 33.24 8.78
N PHE A 244 -21.57 34.14 8.58
CA PHE A 244 -21.33 35.57 8.67
C PHE A 244 -22.21 36.17 9.75
N ARG A 245 -21.72 37.22 10.39
CA ARG A 245 -22.46 37.98 11.39
C ARG A 245 -22.21 39.46 11.20
N ILE A 246 -23.29 40.25 11.19
CA ILE A 246 -23.19 41.71 11.12
C ILE A 246 -23.32 42.39 12.49
N LEU A 247 -23.91 41.71 13.48
CA LEU A 247 -23.99 42.25 14.84
C LEU A 247 -22.64 42.17 15.53
N ASN A 248 -22.18 43.31 16.04
CA ASN A 248 -20.97 43.37 16.86
C ASN A 248 -21.31 43.07 18.33
N THR A 249 -21.33 41.78 18.68
CA THR A 249 -21.61 41.33 20.06
C THR A 249 -20.50 41.67 21.05
N GLU A 250 -19.31 42.03 20.57
CA GLU A 250 -18.16 42.40 21.42
C GLU A 250 -18.32 43.81 21.98
N ASN A 251 -19.16 44.64 21.36
CA ASN A 251 -19.44 45.97 21.85
C ASN A 251 -20.35 45.91 23.10
N PRO A 252 -19.93 46.45 24.26
CA PRO A 252 -20.70 46.40 25.50
C PRO A 252 -22.06 47.10 25.39
N TYR A 253 -22.18 48.14 24.55
CA TYR A 253 -23.46 48.78 24.28
C TYR A 253 -24.44 47.80 23.63
N VAL A 254 -24.00 47.09 22.59
CA VAL A 254 -24.81 46.11 21.84
C VAL A 254 -25.21 44.95 22.76
N ALA A 255 -24.27 44.42 23.55
CA ALA A 255 -24.54 43.38 24.53
C ALA A 255 -25.63 43.81 25.54
N SER A 256 -25.58 45.04 26.05
CA SER A 256 -26.59 45.56 26.98
C SER A 256 -27.98 45.73 26.36
N VAL A 257 -28.06 46.03 25.05
CA VAL A 257 -29.34 46.13 24.32
C VAL A 257 -29.91 44.75 24.06
N ILE A 258 -29.06 43.77 23.70
CA ILE A 258 -29.46 42.37 23.51
C ILE A 258 -29.98 41.77 24.83
N GLU A 259 -29.34 42.07 25.97
CA GLU A 259 -29.79 41.63 27.29
C GLU A 259 -31.16 42.23 27.69
N LYS A 260 -31.38 43.52 27.41
CA LYS A 260 -32.69 44.15 27.61
C LYS A 260 -33.76 43.52 26.72
N TRP A 261 -33.41 43.22 25.47
CA TRP A 261 -34.29 42.56 24.53
C TRP A 261 -34.65 41.14 24.97
N SER A 262 -33.68 40.36 25.46
CA SER A 262 -33.92 39.00 25.92
C SER A 262 -34.88 38.97 27.12
N MET A 263 -34.74 39.92 28.06
CA MET A 263 -35.65 40.08 29.20
C MET A 263 -37.08 40.43 28.79
N GLU A 264 -37.27 41.31 27.79
CA GLU A 264 -38.61 41.64 27.29
C GLU A 264 -39.21 40.50 26.45
N ARG A 265 -38.37 39.68 25.78
CA ARG A 265 -38.81 38.55 24.95
C ARG A 265 -39.24 37.33 25.76
N LEU A 266 -38.65 37.08 26.93
CA LEU A 266 -39.01 35.99 27.85
C LEU A 266 -40.47 36.07 28.36
N GLN A 267 -41.17 37.19 28.13
CA GLN A 267 -42.59 37.35 28.46
C GLN A 267 -43.53 36.79 27.38
N ALA A 268 -43.03 36.44 26.19
CA ALA A 268 -43.80 35.83 25.09
C ALA A 268 -43.66 34.29 25.09
N PRO A 269 -44.68 33.53 24.63
CA PRO A 269 -44.60 32.06 24.62
C PRO A 269 -43.49 31.56 23.68
N PRO A 270 -42.66 30.59 24.10
CA PRO A 270 -41.58 30.05 23.27
C PRO A 270 -42.14 29.27 22.07
N SER A 271 -41.58 29.50 20.88
CA SER A 271 -41.90 28.75 19.67
C SER A 271 -40.75 27.79 19.31
N PRO A 272 -40.69 26.57 19.87
CA PRO A 272 -39.59 25.62 19.66
C PRO A 272 -39.45 25.14 18.20
N ALA A 273 -40.43 25.40 17.33
CA ALA A 273 -40.43 24.97 15.93
C ALA A 273 -39.44 25.75 15.03
N SER A 274 -38.92 26.90 15.47
CA SER A 274 -38.07 27.76 14.63
C SER A 274 -36.58 27.43 14.68
N GLY A 275 -36.14 26.58 15.63
CA GLY A 275 -34.74 26.18 15.80
C GLY A 275 -33.82 27.30 16.33
N LEU A 276 -34.38 28.44 16.70
CA LEU A 276 -33.66 29.58 17.28
C LEU A 276 -33.43 29.37 18.78
N LEU A 277 -32.25 29.81 19.24
CA LEU A 277 -31.95 29.99 20.65
C LEU A 277 -32.86 31.07 21.24
N ASP A 278 -33.41 30.79 22.43
CA ASP A 278 -34.35 31.69 23.07
C ASP A 278 -33.65 32.99 23.55
N GLY A 279 -34.36 34.11 23.46
CA GLY A 279 -33.83 35.42 23.88
C GLY A 279 -32.83 36.10 22.94
N ILE A 280 -32.36 35.46 21.86
CA ILE A 280 -31.41 36.10 20.91
C ILE A 280 -32.14 37.08 19.97
N MET A 281 -31.51 38.22 19.68
CA MET A 281 -31.99 39.20 18.68
C MET A 281 -31.57 38.77 17.27
N THR A 282 -32.53 38.64 16.35
CA THR A 282 -32.25 38.34 14.94
C THR A 282 -31.69 39.56 14.20
N THR A 283 -31.04 39.34 13.07
CA THR A 283 -30.49 40.42 12.23
C THR A 283 -31.57 41.37 11.72
N ASP A 284 -32.70 40.85 11.27
CA ASP A 284 -33.87 41.65 10.87
C ASP A 284 -34.37 42.55 12.02
N ALA A 285 -34.38 42.05 13.26
CA ALA A 285 -34.74 42.83 14.44
C ALA A 285 -33.69 43.91 14.78
N ALA A 286 -32.40 43.61 14.59
CA ALA A 286 -31.33 44.58 14.80
C ALA A 286 -31.36 45.70 13.74
N LEU A 287 -31.57 45.37 12.47
CA LEU A 287 -31.73 46.34 11.38
C LEU A 287 -32.95 47.23 11.60
N THR A 288 -34.04 46.65 12.10
CA THR A 288 -35.24 47.37 12.52
C THR A 288 -34.93 48.41 13.59
N TYR A 289 -34.22 48.00 14.64
CA TYR A 289 -33.82 48.88 15.73
C TYR A 289 -32.97 50.04 15.22
N ASP A 290 -31.96 49.73 14.39
CA ASP A 290 -31.07 50.73 13.79
C ASP A 290 -31.83 51.71 12.86
N ALA A 291 -32.82 51.21 12.12
CA ALA A 291 -33.64 52.01 11.23
C ALA A 291 -34.49 53.04 11.97
N VAL A 292 -35.08 52.67 13.11
CA VAL A 292 -35.80 53.63 13.96
C VAL A 292 -34.87 54.71 14.52
N HIS A 293 -33.66 54.31 14.95
CA HIS A 293 -32.67 55.25 15.49
C HIS A 293 -32.22 56.27 14.44
N ILE A 294 -31.88 55.82 13.23
CA ILE A 294 -31.49 56.71 12.13
C ILE A 294 -32.61 57.68 11.77
N VAL A 295 -33.85 57.21 11.63
CA VAL A 295 -34.98 58.11 11.31
C VAL A 295 -35.20 59.14 12.42
N SER A 296 -35.10 58.73 13.69
CA SER A 296 -35.24 59.65 14.84
C SER A 296 -34.13 60.70 14.89
N MET A 297 -32.89 60.31 14.59
CA MET A 297 -31.72 61.18 14.54
C MET A 297 -31.78 62.15 13.36
N SER A 298 -32.17 61.67 12.18
CA SER A 298 -32.41 62.53 11.00
C SER A 298 -33.52 63.54 11.28
N TYR A 299 -34.55 63.15 12.04
CA TYR A 299 -35.61 64.06 12.48
C TYR A 299 -35.09 65.13 13.47
N GLN A 300 -34.22 64.74 14.41
CA GLN A 300 -33.60 65.68 15.34
C GLN A 300 -32.70 66.71 14.64
N ARG A 301 -32.00 66.31 13.57
CA ARG A 301 -31.14 67.19 12.76
C ARG A 301 -31.94 68.10 11.82
N ALA A 302 -33.17 67.71 11.49
CA ALA A 302 -34.03 68.52 10.63
C ALA A 302 -34.56 69.76 11.37
N PRO A 303 -34.64 70.94 10.71
CA PRO A 303 -35.36 72.08 11.25
C PRO A 303 -36.86 71.75 11.37
N GLN A 304 -37.61 72.51 12.17
CA GLN A 304 -39.04 72.25 12.41
C GLN A 304 -39.83 72.05 11.11
N MET A 305 -40.28 70.82 10.86
CA MET A 305 -41.03 70.40 9.67
C MET A 305 -42.52 70.26 10.01
N THR A 306 -43.40 70.62 9.07
CA THR A 306 -44.85 70.37 9.20
C THR A 306 -45.20 69.03 8.55
N VAL A 307 -45.75 68.12 9.34
CA VAL A 307 -46.30 66.84 8.86
C VAL A 307 -47.70 67.09 8.34
N ASN A 308 -47.93 66.81 7.06
CA ASN A 308 -49.22 67.01 6.41
C ASN A 308 -49.90 65.67 6.13
N SER A 309 -51.24 65.65 6.20
CA SER A 309 -52.04 64.55 5.65
C SER A 309 -51.98 64.58 4.12
N LEU A 310 -51.65 63.45 3.51
CA LEU A 310 -51.57 63.27 2.05
C LEU A 310 -52.64 62.28 1.60
N GLN A 311 -53.16 62.47 0.39
CA GLN A 311 -54.19 61.60 -0.18
C GLN A 311 -53.60 60.93 -1.42
N CYS A 312 -53.51 59.60 -1.46
CA CYS A 312 -52.89 58.88 -2.59
C CYS A 312 -53.49 59.21 -3.96
N HIS A 313 -54.81 59.43 -4.01
CA HIS A 313 -55.52 59.80 -5.25
C HIS A 313 -55.17 61.21 -5.74
N ARG A 314 -54.55 62.05 -4.90
CA ARG A 314 -54.12 63.40 -5.23
C ARG A 314 -52.59 63.41 -5.29
N HIS A 315 -52.02 63.73 -6.45
CA HIS A 315 -50.58 63.81 -6.66
C HIS A 315 -49.94 65.06 -6.02
N LYS A 316 -50.23 65.34 -4.74
CA LYS A 316 -49.61 66.43 -3.98
C LYS A 316 -48.47 65.87 -3.14
N PRO A 317 -47.20 66.11 -3.49
CA PRO A 317 -46.07 65.61 -2.73
C PRO A 317 -45.88 66.36 -1.41
N TRP A 318 -45.17 65.74 -0.47
CA TRP A 318 -44.80 66.38 0.79
C TRP A 318 -43.67 67.39 0.59
N ARG A 319 -43.94 68.68 0.82
CA ARG A 319 -43.00 69.80 0.61
C ARG A 319 -41.59 69.58 1.23
N PHE A 320 -41.50 68.90 2.36
CA PHE A 320 -40.23 68.66 3.07
C PHE A 320 -39.64 67.26 2.80
N GLY A 321 -40.30 66.44 1.99
CA GLY A 321 -39.94 65.06 1.72
C GLY A 321 -38.54 64.88 1.15
N SER A 322 -38.22 65.60 0.07
CA SER A 322 -36.88 65.57 -0.55
C SER A 322 -35.77 65.96 0.41
N ARG A 323 -35.99 67.01 1.22
CA ARG A 323 -35.03 67.47 2.23
C ARG A 323 -34.86 66.44 3.35
N PHE A 324 -35.95 65.83 3.82
CA PHE A 324 -35.90 64.82 4.86
C PHE A 324 -35.23 63.52 4.37
N MET A 325 -35.49 63.12 3.12
CA MET A 325 -34.79 62.00 2.48
C MET A 325 -33.27 62.25 2.38
N ALA A 326 -32.84 63.46 2.04
CA ALA A 326 -31.43 63.83 2.05
C ALA A 326 -30.80 63.66 3.45
N PHE A 327 -31.49 64.09 4.52
CA PHE A 327 -31.03 63.88 5.90
C PHE A 327 -30.95 62.41 6.31
N ILE A 328 -31.77 61.53 5.74
CA ILE A 328 -31.68 60.08 5.96
C ILE A 328 -30.46 59.50 5.23
N LYS A 329 -30.27 59.87 3.95
CA LYS A 329 -29.13 59.39 3.15
C LYS A 329 -27.77 59.92 3.61
N GLU A 330 -27.74 61.09 4.26
CA GLU A 330 -26.54 61.68 4.86
C GLU A 330 -26.32 61.26 6.32
N ALA A 331 -27.25 60.50 6.90
CA ALA A 331 -27.10 60.03 8.28
C ALA A 331 -25.89 59.10 8.41
N GLN A 332 -25.12 59.33 9.47
CA GLN A 332 -24.05 58.46 9.92
C GLN A 332 -24.35 58.11 11.36
N TRP A 333 -24.50 56.81 11.62
CA TRP A 333 -24.84 56.27 12.92
C TRP A 333 -24.08 54.98 13.16
N GLU A 334 -23.69 54.76 14.41
CA GLU A 334 -23.12 53.50 14.86
C GLU A 334 -24.19 52.75 15.67
N GLY A 335 -24.79 51.76 15.01
CA GLY A 335 -25.90 50.98 15.53
C GLY A 335 -25.49 49.61 16.05
N LEU A 336 -26.47 48.72 16.22
CA LEU A 336 -26.26 47.32 16.60
C LEU A 336 -25.50 46.56 15.51
N THR A 337 -25.71 46.95 14.24
CA THR A 337 -25.04 46.38 13.06
C THR A 337 -23.75 47.13 12.69
N GLY A 338 -23.16 47.89 13.62
CA GLY A 338 -21.93 48.66 13.41
C GLY A 338 -22.14 49.97 12.67
N ARG A 339 -21.17 50.37 11.84
CA ARG A 339 -21.22 51.63 11.08
C ARG A 339 -22.27 51.53 9.97
N ILE A 340 -23.17 52.52 9.91
CA ILE A 340 -24.21 52.62 8.89
C ILE A 340 -23.96 53.87 8.06
N THR A 341 -23.65 53.67 6.79
CA THR A 341 -23.47 54.73 5.79
C THR A 341 -24.26 54.36 4.53
N PHE A 342 -24.96 55.35 3.96
CA PHE A 342 -25.71 55.17 2.72
C PHE A 342 -24.97 55.85 1.57
N ASN A 343 -25.05 55.24 0.38
CA ASN A 343 -24.64 55.93 -0.82
C ASN A 343 -25.65 57.04 -1.14
N ARG A 344 -25.16 58.28 -1.30
CA ARG A 344 -25.99 59.48 -1.51
C ARG A 344 -26.87 59.37 -2.75
N SER A 345 -26.41 58.72 -3.82
CA SER A 345 -27.17 58.59 -5.06
C SER A 345 -28.23 57.48 -4.99
N THR A 346 -27.86 56.30 -4.49
CA THR A 346 -28.72 55.10 -4.53
C THR A 346 -29.52 54.84 -3.25
N GLY A 347 -29.16 55.43 -2.11
CA GLY A 347 -29.82 55.14 -0.83
C GLY A 347 -29.57 53.73 -0.30
N LEU A 348 -28.58 53.02 -0.84
CA LEU A 348 -28.20 51.66 -0.41
C LEU A 348 -27.04 51.70 0.58
N ARG A 349 -27.05 50.79 1.56
CA ARG A 349 -25.94 50.56 2.47
C ARG A 349 -24.85 49.73 1.79
N THR A 350 -23.81 50.40 1.31
CA THR A 350 -22.70 49.76 0.59
C THR A 350 -21.49 49.44 1.46
N ASP A 351 -21.32 50.18 2.56
CA ASP A 351 -20.17 50.11 3.46
C ASP A 351 -20.64 49.61 4.85
N PHE A 352 -20.03 48.51 5.29
CA PHE A 352 -20.35 47.79 6.52
C PHE A 352 -19.22 46.80 6.84
N ASP A 353 -19.03 46.54 8.14
CA ASP A 353 -18.10 45.51 8.61
C ASP A 353 -18.87 44.18 8.77
N LEU A 354 -18.23 43.06 8.43
CA LEU A 354 -18.80 41.72 8.55
C LEU A 354 -17.88 40.81 9.36
N ASP A 355 -18.37 40.23 10.45
CA ASP A 355 -17.64 39.22 11.20
C ASP A 355 -17.78 37.87 10.49
N VAL A 356 -16.66 37.16 10.33
CA VAL A 356 -16.65 35.75 9.93
C VAL A 356 -16.62 34.90 11.19
N ILE A 357 -17.61 34.04 11.33
CA ILE A 357 -17.75 33.14 12.48
C ILE A 357 -17.59 31.69 12.04
N SER A 358 -16.98 30.88 12.89
CA SER A 358 -16.77 29.44 12.65
C SER A 358 -17.20 28.65 13.87
N LEU A 359 -17.82 27.49 13.64
CA LEU A 359 -18.14 26.55 14.70
C LEU A 359 -16.86 25.83 15.15
N LYS A 360 -16.63 25.80 16.45
CA LYS A 360 -15.60 25.07 17.18
C LYS A 360 -16.24 24.17 18.23
N GLU A 361 -15.45 23.32 18.88
CA GLU A 361 -15.93 22.44 19.95
C GLU A 361 -16.46 23.24 21.16
N GLU A 362 -15.85 24.40 21.46
CA GLU A 362 -16.30 25.33 22.52
C GLU A 362 -17.58 26.09 22.14
N GLY A 363 -17.88 26.20 20.84
CA GLY A 363 -19.04 26.93 20.33
C GLY A 363 -18.73 27.75 19.09
N LEU A 364 -19.59 28.72 18.80
CA LEU A 364 -19.45 29.59 17.63
C LEU A 364 -18.55 30.79 17.97
N GLU A 365 -17.40 30.87 17.31
CA GLU A 365 -16.38 31.88 17.60
C GLU A 365 -16.13 32.78 16.39
N LYS A 366 -15.75 34.03 16.63
CA LYS A 366 -15.32 34.97 15.60
C LYS A 366 -13.88 34.63 15.18
N VAL A 367 -13.70 34.33 13.90
CA VAL A 367 -12.40 33.93 13.33
C VAL A 367 -11.74 35.02 12.48
N GLY A 368 -12.51 36.03 12.07
CA GLY A 368 -12.00 37.13 11.28
C GLY A 368 -13.02 38.24 11.06
N THR A 369 -12.57 39.29 10.40
CA THR A 369 -13.40 40.42 9.97
C THR A 369 -13.24 40.64 8.47
N TRP A 370 -14.28 41.14 7.83
CA TRP A 370 -14.29 41.52 6.44
C TRP A 370 -14.82 42.94 6.30
N ASP A 371 -14.15 43.73 5.47
CA ASP A 371 -14.53 45.08 5.11
C ASP A 371 -14.41 45.24 3.60
N VAL A 372 -15.23 46.12 3.02
CA VAL A 372 -15.29 46.39 1.58
C VAL A 372 -13.95 46.92 1.05
N THR A 373 -13.22 47.69 1.88
CA THR A 373 -11.95 48.32 1.47
C THR A 373 -10.75 47.41 1.65
N ASN A 374 -10.66 46.73 2.79
CA ASN A 374 -9.50 45.93 3.18
C ASN A 374 -9.63 44.44 2.86
N GLY A 375 -10.83 43.99 2.45
CA GLY A 375 -11.13 42.60 2.19
C GLY A 375 -11.16 41.75 3.46
N LEU A 376 -10.90 40.46 3.32
CA LEU A 376 -10.93 39.50 4.42
C LEU A 376 -9.64 39.54 5.26
N ASN A 377 -9.78 39.87 6.54
CA ASN A 377 -8.72 39.81 7.53
C ASN A 377 -9.04 38.76 8.59
N ILE A 378 -8.38 37.61 8.52
CA ILE A 378 -8.58 36.51 9.45
C ILE A 378 -7.54 36.58 10.56
N THR A 379 -8.01 36.84 11.78
CA THR A 379 -7.20 36.92 12.98
C THR A 379 -6.80 35.54 13.48
N GLU A 380 -7.72 34.57 13.41
CA GLU A 380 -7.44 33.17 13.73
C GLU A 380 -8.35 32.22 12.93
N MET A 381 -7.80 31.58 11.90
CA MET A 381 -8.24 30.23 11.55
C MET A 381 -7.00 29.36 11.58
N SER A 382 -6.60 28.92 12.78
CA SER A 382 -5.55 27.92 12.99
C SER A 382 -4.52 27.93 11.85
N ARG A 383 -3.80 29.06 11.70
CA ARG A 383 -2.53 29.04 10.97
C ARG A 383 -1.77 27.94 11.67
N GLY A 384 -1.46 26.87 10.95
CA GLY A 384 -0.75 25.70 11.46
C GLY A 384 0.23 26.11 12.54
N ARG A 385 -0.21 25.98 13.81
CA ARG A 385 0.70 26.01 14.93
C ARG A 385 1.36 24.67 14.82
N GLY A 386 2.56 24.70 14.24
CA GLY A 386 3.37 23.53 14.02
C GLY A 386 3.50 22.73 15.32
N SER A 387 3.63 21.42 15.12
CA SER A 387 4.24 20.48 16.06
C SER A 387 3.68 20.45 17.47
N ASN A 388 2.47 19.90 17.62
CA ASN A 388 2.28 18.78 18.53
C ASN A 388 1.39 17.78 17.80
N ILE A 389 2.00 16.68 17.34
CA ILE A 389 1.35 15.58 16.59
C ILE A 389 0.15 15.00 17.38
N THR A 390 0.15 15.22 18.69
CA THR A 390 -0.77 14.69 19.70
C THR A 390 -2.15 15.35 19.72
N ASP A 391 -2.28 16.68 19.58
CA ASP A 391 -3.50 17.36 20.09
C ASP A 391 -4.72 17.33 19.15
N SER A 392 -4.59 16.84 17.92
CA SER A 392 -5.69 16.87 16.93
C SER A 392 -6.37 15.51 16.68
N LEU A 393 -5.81 14.42 17.22
CA LEU A 393 -6.38 13.07 17.14
C LEU A 393 -6.76 12.50 18.51
N THR A 394 -6.34 13.17 19.59
CA THR A 394 -6.71 12.84 20.96
C THR A 394 -8.23 12.80 21.13
N ASN A 395 -8.73 11.73 21.76
CA ASN A 395 -10.16 11.49 22.06
C ASN A 395 -11.10 11.22 20.88
N ARG A 396 -10.60 10.94 19.66
CA ARG A 396 -11.46 10.53 18.53
C ARG A 396 -11.48 9.02 18.35
N SER A 397 -12.59 8.46 17.87
CA SER A 397 -12.73 7.03 17.55
C SER A 397 -12.78 6.82 16.05
N LEU A 398 -11.75 6.20 15.49
CA LEU A 398 -11.63 5.92 14.05
C LEU A 398 -12.15 4.52 13.73
N ILE A 399 -12.97 4.41 12.69
CA ILE A 399 -13.46 3.12 12.21
C ILE A 399 -12.40 2.51 11.29
N VAL A 400 -11.81 1.40 11.71
CA VAL A 400 -10.76 0.70 10.96
C VAL A 400 -11.37 -0.53 10.31
N THR A 401 -11.42 -0.55 8.97
CA THR A 401 -11.78 -1.75 8.23
C THR A 401 -10.56 -2.66 8.04
N THR A 402 -10.76 -3.97 8.15
CA THR A 402 -9.74 -4.98 7.89
C THR A 402 -10.31 -6.28 7.35
N ALA A 403 -9.43 -7.18 6.90
CA ALA A 403 -9.76 -8.51 6.39
C ALA A 403 -8.98 -9.57 7.19
N LEU A 404 -9.56 -10.76 7.35
CA LEU A 404 -8.91 -11.88 8.02
C LEU A 404 -7.85 -12.52 7.11
N GLU A 405 -6.59 -12.47 7.54
CA GLU A 405 -5.47 -13.10 6.83
C GLU A 405 -4.31 -13.36 7.81
N GLU A 406 -3.79 -14.59 7.84
CA GLU A 406 -2.68 -14.95 8.73
C GLU A 406 -1.33 -14.50 8.15
N PRO A 407 -0.39 -13.93 8.95
CA PRO A 407 -0.46 -13.55 10.37
C PRO A 407 -0.87 -12.09 10.63
N TYR A 408 -1.48 -11.43 9.64
CA TYR A 408 -1.80 -10.01 9.71
C TYR A 408 -2.94 -9.71 10.68
N VAL A 409 -4.07 -10.42 10.53
CA VAL A 409 -5.26 -10.32 11.38
C VAL A 409 -5.88 -11.70 11.53
N MET A 410 -5.92 -12.18 12.77
CA MET A 410 -6.39 -13.49 13.19
C MET A 410 -7.33 -13.35 14.37
N PHE A 411 -8.18 -14.35 14.59
CA PHE A 411 -8.95 -14.43 15.83
C PHE A 411 -8.04 -14.84 16.98
N LYS A 412 -8.09 -14.08 18.06
CA LYS A 412 -7.35 -14.39 19.27
C LYS A 412 -7.93 -15.64 19.94
N LYS A 413 -7.09 -16.66 20.12
CA LYS A 413 -7.48 -17.88 20.86
C LYS A 413 -7.51 -17.55 22.36
N SER A 414 -8.70 -17.55 22.95
CA SER A 414 -8.88 -17.32 24.39
C SER A 414 -10.03 -18.17 24.91
N ASP A 415 -9.89 -18.67 26.13
CA ASP A 415 -10.95 -19.43 26.81
C ASP A 415 -12.14 -18.55 27.22
N LYS A 416 -11.97 -17.22 27.22
CA LYS A 416 -13.03 -16.24 27.54
C LYS A 416 -13.60 -15.64 26.25
N PRO A 417 -14.92 -15.40 26.17
CA PRO A 417 -15.50 -14.65 25.06
C PRO A 417 -15.00 -13.20 25.11
N LEU A 418 -14.14 -12.84 24.16
CA LEU A 418 -13.66 -11.48 24.00
C LEU A 418 -14.67 -10.66 23.18
N SER A 419 -14.82 -9.37 23.52
CA SER A 419 -15.70 -8.42 22.82
C SER A 419 -14.91 -7.22 22.32
N GLY A 420 -15.38 -6.60 21.23
CA GLY A 420 -14.75 -5.39 20.68
C GLY A 420 -13.45 -5.69 19.93
N ASN A 421 -12.42 -4.87 20.18
CA ASN A 421 -11.13 -4.92 19.48
C ASN A 421 -10.25 -6.10 19.92
N ASP A 422 -10.39 -6.57 21.16
CA ASP A 422 -9.52 -7.61 21.73
C ASP A 422 -9.76 -9.00 21.13
N ARG A 423 -10.80 -9.15 20.29
CA ARG A 423 -11.09 -10.38 19.54
C ARG A 423 -10.02 -10.70 18.50
N PHE A 424 -9.25 -9.71 18.07
CA PHE A 424 -8.27 -9.84 17.00
C PHE A 424 -6.84 -9.76 17.51
N GLU A 425 -5.96 -10.51 16.88
CA GLU A 425 -4.51 -10.44 17.07
C GLU A 425 -3.80 -10.57 15.73
N GLY A 426 -2.56 -10.10 15.63
CA GLY A 426 -1.75 -10.19 14.41
C GLY A 426 -0.88 -8.96 14.19
N PHE A 427 -0.08 -9.00 13.13
CA PHE A 427 0.85 -7.92 12.78
C PHE A 427 0.15 -6.57 12.60
N CYS A 428 -0.96 -6.54 11.87
CA CYS A 428 -1.70 -5.30 11.60
C CYS A 428 -2.38 -4.75 12.86
N ILE A 429 -2.74 -5.63 13.81
CA ILE A 429 -3.34 -5.23 15.09
C ILE A 429 -2.30 -4.59 16.00
N ASP A 430 -1.11 -5.18 16.10
CA ASP A 430 -0.02 -4.61 16.88
C ASP A 430 0.47 -3.29 16.26
N LEU A 431 0.56 -3.21 14.93
CA LEU A 431 0.86 -1.96 14.21
C LEU A 431 -0.18 -0.87 14.52
N LEU A 432 -1.47 -1.20 14.46
CA LEU A 432 -2.55 -0.26 14.75
C LEU A 432 -2.50 0.23 16.20
N LYS A 433 -2.17 -0.64 17.16
CA LYS A 433 -1.97 -0.27 18.57
C LYS A 433 -0.83 0.73 18.75
N GLU A 434 0.32 0.51 18.11
CA GLU A 434 1.44 1.44 18.16
C GLU A 434 1.11 2.79 17.52
N LEU A 435 0.43 2.78 16.36
CA LEU A 435 -0.03 4.02 15.72
C LEU A 435 -1.01 4.80 16.60
N ALA A 436 -1.95 4.09 17.25
CA ALA A 436 -2.90 4.68 18.19
C ALA A 436 -2.21 5.27 19.42
N ASN A 437 -1.17 4.63 19.95
CA ASN A 437 -0.39 5.12 21.08
C ASN A 437 0.40 6.40 20.74
N ILE A 438 0.99 6.47 19.53
CA ILE A 438 1.76 7.64 19.08
C ILE A 438 0.84 8.82 18.77
N LEU A 439 -0.25 8.56 18.03
CA LEU A 439 -1.15 9.60 17.53
C LEU A 439 -2.30 9.94 18.51
N GLY A 440 -2.52 9.14 19.55
CA GLY A 440 -3.51 9.38 20.61
C GLY A 440 -4.98 9.14 20.24
N PHE A 441 -5.26 8.43 19.13
CA PHE A 441 -6.65 8.14 18.72
C PHE A 441 -7.15 6.80 19.31
N SER A 442 -8.45 6.74 19.60
CA SER A 442 -9.16 5.48 19.82
C SER A 442 -9.65 4.91 18.49
N TYR A 443 -9.89 3.61 18.42
CA TYR A 443 -10.34 2.97 17.17
C TYR A 443 -11.32 1.84 17.42
N GLU A 444 -12.13 1.52 16.42
CA GLU A 444 -13.02 0.36 16.38
C GLU A 444 -12.68 -0.50 15.16
N ILE A 445 -12.30 -1.76 15.38
CA ILE A 445 -11.99 -2.69 14.29
C ILE A 445 -13.28 -3.31 13.76
N ARG A 446 -13.53 -3.14 12.47
CA ARG A 446 -14.62 -3.78 11.73
C ARG A 446 -14.07 -4.70 10.65
N LEU A 447 -14.67 -5.88 10.55
CA LEU A 447 -14.39 -6.80 9.47
C LEU A 447 -15.23 -6.41 8.26
N ILE A 448 -14.59 -6.42 7.09
CA ILE A 448 -15.27 -6.23 5.82
C ILE A 448 -16.30 -7.35 5.59
N GLN A 449 -17.51 -6.99 5.14
CA GLN A 449 -18.62 -7.95 5.00
C GLN A 449 -18.39 -8.97 3.87
N ASP A 450 -17.73 -8.57 2.79
CA ASP A 450 -17.53 -9.39 1.60
C ASP A 450 -16.20 -10.18 1.61
N GLY A 451 -15.36 -9.97 2.63
CA GLY A 451 -14.03 -10.58 2.75
C GLY A 451 -13.03 -10.16 1.68
N LYS A 452 -13.31 -9.10 0.89
CA LYS A 452 -12.48 -8.71 -0.26
C LYS A 452 -11.71 -7.42 -0.01
N TYR A 453 -10.51 -7.36 -0.57
CA TYR A 453 -9.66 -6.16 -0.56
C TYR A 453 -10.26 -5.00 -1.37
N GLY A 454 -10.90 -5.30 -2.49
CA GLY A 454 -11.47 -4.33 -3.41
C GLY A 454 -10.91 -4.46 -4.82
N THR A 455 -11.80 -4.88 -5.74
CA THR A 455 -11.58 -4.99 -7.18
C THR A 455 -12.63 -4.16 -7.91
N GLN A 456 -12.32 -3.80 -9.16
CA GLN A 456 -13.20 -3.02 -10.01
C GLN A 456 -13.96 -3.96 -10.95
N ASP A 457 -15.29 -3.86 -10.95
CA ASP A 457 -16.16 -4.59 -11.89
C ASP A 457 -16.06 -4.00 -13.31
N GLU A 458 -16.57 -4.71 -14.32
CA GLU A 458 -16.59 -4.24 -15.73
C GLU A 458 -17.32 -2.90 -15.91
N LYS A 459 -18.28 -2.58 -15.01
CA LYS A 459 -19.01 -1.30 -14.97
C LYS A 459 -18.25 -0.18 -14.25
N GLY A 460 -17.03 -0.44 -13.79
CA GLY A 460 -16.18 0.52 -13.10
C GLY A 460 -16.50 0.74 -11.61
N GLN A 461 -17.41 -0.05 -11.03
CA GLN A 461 -17.76 0.01 -9.60
C GLN A 461 -16.74 -0.75 -8.75
N TRP A 462 -16.47 -0.24 -7.54
CA TRP A 462 -15.57 -0.86 -6.58
C TRP A 462 -16.34 -1.63 -5.50
N ASN A 463 -15.77 -2.72 -5.01
CA ASN A 463 -16.23 -3.50 -3.84
C ASN A 463 -15.17 -3.51 -2.72
N GLY A 464 -15.39 -4.30 -1.67
CA GLY A 464 -14.43 -4.52 -0.58
C GLY A 464 -14.05 -3.28 0.21
N MET A 465 -12.89 -3.34 0.86
CA MET A 465 -12.36 -2.24 1.67
C MET A 465 -12.16 -0.94 0.89
N VAL A 466 -11.79 -1.02 -0.40
CA VAL A 466 -11.71 0.18 -1.28
C VAL A 466 -13.05 0.91 -1.31
N LYS A 467 -14.17 0.19 -1.42
CA LYS A 467 -15.50 0.79 -1.49
C LYS A 467 -15.92 1.42 -0.16
N GLU A 468 -15.58 0.79 0.97
CA GLU A 468 -15.88 1.36 2.29
C GLU A 468 -15.15 2.67 2.54
N LEU A 469 -13.89 2.79 2.09
CA LEU A 469 -13.13 4.04 2.14
C LEU A 469 -13.70 5.11 1.19
N ILE A 470 -14.14 4.72 -0.01
CA ILE A 470 -14.78 5.66 -0.96
C ILE A 470 -16.11 6.19 -0.40
N ASP A 471 -16.87 5.35 0.28
CA ASP A 471 -18.18 5.69 0.85
C ASP A 471 -18.09 6.31 2.25
N HIS A 472 -16.87 6.48 2.79
CA HIS A 472 -16.59 6.94 4.16
C HIS A 472 -17.36 6.13 5.21
N LYS A 473 -17.48 4.81 5.00
CA LYS A 473 -17.97 3.87 6.03
C LYS A 473 -16.87 3.48 7.01
N ALA A 474 -15.63 3.53 6.55
CA ALA A 474 -14.41 3.34 7.33
C ALA A 474 -13.48 4.53 7.10
N ASP A 475 -12.74 4.91 8.14
CA ASP A 475 -11.81 6.04 8.13
C ASP A 475 -10.39 5.60 7.77
N LEU A 476 -10.05 4.34 8.09
CA LEU A 476 -8.79 3.71 7.75
C LEU A 476 -9.01 2.27 7.29
N ALA A 477 -8.17 1.82 6.37
CA ALA A 477 -7.99 0.41 6.06
C ALA A 477 -6.59 -0.05 6.47
N VAL A 478 -6.51 -0.88 7.52
CA VAL A 478 -5.25 -1.46 8.01
C VAL A 478 -5.31 -2.97 7.79
N ALA A 479 -4.61 -3.42 6.76
CA ALA A 479 -4.56 -4.80 6.28
C ALA A 479 -3.26 -4.96 5.44
N PRO A 480 -2.90 -6.17 4.95
CA PRO A 480 -1.88 -6.32 3.90
C PRO A 480 -2.39 -5.74 2.57
N PHE A 481 -2.53 -4.43 2.53
CA PHE A 481 -3.24 -3.73 1.45
C PHE A 481 -2.24 -3.24 0.41
N THR A 482 -2.13 -3.99 -0.69
CA THR A 482 -1.18 -3.69 -1.77
C THR A 482 -1.50 -2.35 -2.42
N ILE A 483 -0.51 -1.46 -2.46
CA ILE A 483 -0.59 -0.19 -3.18
C ILE A 483 -0.55 -0.48 -4.69
N THR A 484 -1.58 -0.04 -5.41
CA THR A 484 -1.65 -0.18 -6.87
C THR A 484 -2.17 1.11 -7.50
N TYR A 485 -1.74 1.40 -8.72
CA TYR A 485 -2.17 2.58 -9.48
C TYR A 485 -3.70 2.71 -9.58
N ALA A 486 -4.42 1.60 -9.76
CA ALA A 486 -5.88 1.63 -9.87
C ALA A 486 -6.56 2.05 -8.56
N ARG A 487 -6.03 1.63 -7.40
CA ARG A 487 -6.55 1.99 -6.08
C ARG A 487 -6.17 3.42 -5.70
N GLU A 488 -4.92 3.83 -5.96
CA GLU A 488 -4.42 5.19 -5.67
C GLU A 488 -5.19 6.29 -6.42
N LYS A 489 -5.84 5.94 -7.54
CA LYS A 489 -6.72 6.86 -8.27
C LYS A 489 -8.02 7.21 -7.50
N VAL A 490 -8.47 6.36 -6.58
CA VAL A 490 -9.77 6.48 -5.91
C VAL A 490 -9.68 6.65 -4.40
N ILE A 491 -8.58 6.20 -3.79
CA ILE A 491 -8.26 6.33 -2.37
C ILE A 491 -6.80 6.76 -2.23
N ASP A 492 -6.43 7.30 -1.07
CA ASP A 492 -5.05 7.66 -0.76
C ASP A 492 -4.36 6.55 0.03
N PHE A 493 -3.03 6.49 -0.08
CA PHE A 493 -2.19 5.57 0.69
C PHE A 493 -1.12 6.31 1.48
N SER A 494 -0.78 5.79 2.65
CA SER A 494 0.43 6.16 3.37
C SER A 494 1.69 5.72 2.60
N LYS A 495 2.87 6.10 3.11
CA LYS A 495 4.11 5.40 2.73
C LYS A 495 4.00 3.91 3.09
N PRO A 496 4.61 3.02 2.30
CA PRO A 496 4.52 1.59 2.55
C PRO A 496 5.25 1.23 3.85
N PHE A 497 4.59 0.46 4.73
CA PHE A 497 5.17 0.01 6.00
C PHE A 497 5.93 -1.32 5.86
N MET A 498 5.70 -2.06 4.78
CA MET A 498 6.38 -3.32 4.47
C MET A 498 6.51 -3.47 2.97
N THR A 499 7.73 -3.70 2.49
CA THR A 499 8.02 -3.99 1.08
C THR A 499 8.03 -5.49 0.84
N PHE A 500 7.48 -5.92 -0.30
CA PHE A 500 7.40 -7.32 -0.69
C PHE A 500 7.36 -7.43 -2.22
N GLY A 501 7.39 -8.65 -2.73
CA GLY A 501 7.26 -8.92 -4.15
C GLY A 501 6.73 -10.31 -4.41
N ILE A 502 6.45 -10.61 -5.66
CA ILE A 502 6.07 -11.95 -6.12
C ILE A 502 7.32 -12.83 -6.08
N SER A 503 7.19 -14.00 -5.48
CA SER A 503 8.24 -15.02 -5.41
C SER A 503 7.63 -16.40 -5.70
N ILE A 504 8.49 -17.40 -5.85
CA ILE A 504 8.11 -18.75 -6.25
C ILE A 504 8.23 -19.69 -5.05
N LEU A 505 7.10 -20.27 -4.63
CA LEU A 505 7.07 -21.34 -3.65
C LEU A 505 7.15 -22.69 -4.37
N TYR A 506 8.09 -23.54 -3.94
CA TYR A 506 8.22 -24.90 -4.44
C TYR A 506 8.58 -25.86 -3.30
N ARG A 507 8.40 -27.17 -3.52
CA ARG A 507 8.83 -28.18 -2.55
C ARG A 507 10.35 -28.28 -2.47
N LYS A 508 10.89 -28.45 -1.27
CA LYS A 508 12.31 -28.70 -1.03
C LYS A 508 12.67 -30.02 -1.72
N SER A 509 13.71 -30.01 -2.55
CA SER A 509 14.22 -31.24 -3.15
C SER A 509 14.90 -32.07 -2.05
N ASN A 510 14.45 -33.30 -1.84
CA ASN A 510 15.22 -34.24 -1.03
C ASN A 510 16.48 -34.57 -1.84
N GLY A 511 17.65 -34.25 -1.27
CA GLY A 511 18.94 -34.41 -1.94
C GLY A 511 19.04 -35.75 -2.67
N THR A 512 19.57 -35.73 -3.89
CA THR A 512 19.78 -36.95 -4.67
C THR A 512 20.65 -37.90 -3.86
N ASN A 513 20.09 -39.04 -3.45
CA ASN A 513 20.85 -40.10 -2.78
C ASN A 513 22.09 -40.39 -3.62
N ALA A 514 23.28 -40.26 -3.01
CA ALA A 514 24.53 -40.56 -3.67
C ALA A 514 24.47 -42.00 -4.22
N GLY A 515 24.62 -42.14 -5.54
CA GLY A 515 24.59 -43.45 -6.17
C GLY A 515 25.73 -44.34 -5.67
N VAL A 516 25.54 -45.66 -5.78
CA VAL A 516 26.53 -46.68 -5.32
C VAL A 516 27.92 -46.47 -5.94
N PHE A 517 27.99 -45.89 -7.14
CA PHE A 517 29.24 -45.56 -7.84
C PHE A 517 29.71 -44.10 -7.66
N SER A 518 29.29 -43.42 -6.59
CA SER A 518 29.64 -42.02 -6.33
C SER A 518 31.15 -41.76 -6.33
N PHE A 519 31.97 -42.75 -5.95
CA PHE A 519 33.43 -42.65 -6.00
C PHE A 519 34.03 -42.47 -7.41
N LEU A 520 33.28 -42.75 -8.48
CA LEU A 520 33.73 -42.51 -9.86
C LEU A 520 33.45 -41.07 -10.35
N ASN A 521 32.52 -40.35 -9.70
CA ASN A 521 32.09 -38.99 -10.07
C ASN A 521 33.17 -37.89 -10.01
N PRO A 522 34.25 -37.97 -9.19
CA PRO A 522 35.28 -36.93 -9.13
C PRO A 522 36.05 -36.72 -10.44
N LEU A 523 35.98 -37.67 -11.38
CA LEU A 523 36.54 -37.58 -12.72
C LEU A 523 35.43 -37.88 -13.73
N SER A 524 35.46 -37.19 -14.87
CA SER A 524 34.49 -37.47 -15.93
C SER A 524 34.70 -38.89 -16.51
N PRO A 525 33.64 -39.55 -17.00
CA PRO A 525 33.74 -40.85 -17.66
C PRO A 525 34.77 -40.87 -18.81
N ASP A 526 34.94 -39.75 -19.51
CA ASP A 526 35.91 -39.61 -20.60
C ASP A 526 37.36 -39.76 -20.09
N ILE A 527 37.68 -39.17 -18.93
CA ILE A 527 39.02 -39.28 -18.33
C ILE A 527 39.33 -40.73 -17.95
N TRP A 528 38.35 -41.45 -17.41
CA TRP A 528 38.50 -42.88 -17.11
C TRP A 528 38.82 -43.71 -18.35
N MET A 529 38.16 -43.41 -19.47
CA MET A 529 38.47 -44.05 -20.76
C MET A 529 39.87 -43.71 -21.26
N TYR A 530 40.32 -42.46 -21.12
CA TYR A 530 41.69 -42.07 -21.49
C TYR A 530 42.76 -42.72 -20.61
N ILE A 531 42.52 -42.87 -19.30
CA ILE A 531 43.44 -43.58 -18.40
C ILE A 531 43.58 -45.04 -18.81
N LEU A 532 42.47 -45.73 -19.13
CA LEU A 532 42.50 -47.10 -19.62
C LEU A 532 43.29 -47.24 -20.93
N LEU A 533 43.06 -46.32 -21.88
CA LEU A 533 43.77 -46.32 -23.17
C LEU A 533 45.27 -46.06 -22.99
N ALA A 534 45.63 -45.09 -22.15
CA ALA A 534 47.02 -44.77 -21.82
C ALA A 534 47.73 -45.96 -21.15
N TYR A 535 47.07 -46.64 -20.22
CA TYR A 535 47.58 -47.84 -19.55
C TYR A 535 47.90 -48.97 -20.56
N LEU A 536 46.98 -49.26 -21.48
CA LEU A 536 47.19 -50.27 -22.52
C LEU A 536 48.33 -49.87 -23.47
N GLY A 537 48.37 -48.60 -23.87
CA GLY A 537 49.42 -48.05 -24.74
C GLY A 537 50.81 -48.15 -24.11
N VAL A 538 50.97 -47.69 -22.87
CA VAL A 538 52.26 -47.73 -22.16
C VAL A 538 52.72 -49.17 -21.92
N SER A 539 51.81 -50.07 -21.56
CA SER A 539 52.14 -51.50 -21.36
C SER A 539 52.61 -52.17 -22.66
N CYS A 540 51.98 -51.85 -23.79
CA CYS A 540 52.38 -52.36 -25.11
C CYS A 540 53.73 -51.77 -25.55
N VAL A 541 53.94 -50.46 -25.41
CA VAL A 541 55.20 -49.79 -25.76
C VAL A 541 56.35 -50.31 -24.90
N LEU A 542 56.11 -50.54 -23.60
CA LEU A 542 57.09 -51.13 -22.69
C LEU A 542 57.45 -52.56 -23.11
N PHE A 543 56.45 -53.39 -23.47
CA PHE A 543 56.69 -54.74 -24.00
C PHE A 543 57.57 -54.73 -25.26
N VAL A 544 57.24 -53.87 -26.23
CA VAL A 544 57.98 -53.76 -27.49
C VAL A 544 59.43 -53.33 -27.25
N ILE A 545 59.64 -52.28 -26.46
CA ILE A 545 60.98 -51.74 -26.19
C ILE A 545 61.83 -52.68 -25.33
N ALA A 546 61.21 -53.38 -24.37
CA ALA A 546 61.89 -54.38 -23.57
C ALA A 546 62.37 -55.57 -24.42
N ARG A 547 61.67 -55.90 -25.53
CA ARG A 547 62.09 -56.98 -26.44
C ARG A 547 63.19 -56.54 -27.40
N PHE A 548 63.16 -55.29 -27.85
CA PHE A 548 64.17 -54.71 -28.76
C PHE A 548 65.47 -54.32 -28.07
N SER A 549 65.43 -53.93 -26.79
CA SER A 549 66.62 -53.53 -26.05
C SER A 549 67.46 -54.76 -25.68
N PRO A 550 68.70 -54.91 -26.19
CA PRO A 550 69.55 -56.05 -25.89
C PRO A 550 69.97 -56.09 -24.41
N TYR A 551 69.92 -54.96 -23.69
CA TYR A 551 70.31 -54.84 -22.29
C TYR A 551 69.25 -55.32 -21.28
N GLU A 552 68.03 -55.64 -21.73
CA GLU A 552 66.99 -56.25 -20.87
C GLU A 552 67.07 -57.78 -20.80
N TRP A 553 67.82 -58.39 -21.72
CA TRP A 553 68.05 -59.82 -21.75
C TRP A 553 69.13 -60.18 -20.74
N TYR A 554 68.86 -61.15 -19.86
CA TYR A 554 69.84 -61.64 -18.89
C TYR A 554 69.97 -63.15 -18.91
N ASP A 555 71.17 -63.65 -18.61
CA ASP A 555 71.42 -65.08 -18.52
C ASP A 555 70.77 -65.65 -17.26
N ALA A 556 69.83 -66.58 -17.45
CA ALA A 556 69.10 -67.20 -16.36
C ALA A 556 69.97 -68.14 -15.49
N HIS A 557 71.09 -68.63 -16.03
CA HIS A 557 71.99 -69.58 -15.35
C HIS A 557 73.47 -69.15 -15.48
N PRO A 558 73.91 -68.10 -14.76
CA PRO A 558 75.26 -67.54 -14.87
C PRO A 558 76.39 -68.51 -14.46
N CYS A 559 76.07 -69.65 -13.83
CA CYS A 559 77.02 -70.65 -13.39
C CYS A 559 77.29 -71.78 -14.42
N ASN A 560 76.62 -71.79 -15.59
CA ASN A 560 76.78 -72.84 -16.59
C ASN A 560 77.33 -72.26 -17.92
N PRO A 561 78.65 -72.34 -18.17
CA PRO A 561 79.33 -71.63 -19.28
C PRO A 561 79.05 -72.17 -20.70
N GLY A 562 77.95 -72.90 -20.90
CA GLY A 562 77.55 -73.49 -22.19
C GLY A 562 76.06 -73.39 -22.50
N SER A 563 75.29 -72.56 -21.79
CA SER A 563 73.88 -72.31 -22.09
C SER A 563 73.66 -70.87 -22.57
N ASP A 564 73.44 -70.67 -23.88
CA ASP A 564 73.09 -69.37 -24.51
C ASP A 564 71.60 -68.98 -24.29
N VAL A 565 70.98 -69.45 -23.20
CA VAL A 565 69.55 -69.24 -22.94
C VAL A 565 69.37 -67.93 -22.17
N VAL A 566 69.15 -66.86 -22.92
CA VAL A 566 68.87 -65.53 -22.36
C VAL A 566 67.36 -65.37 -22.15
N GLU A 567 66.96 -64.94 -20.96
CA GLU A 567 65.55 -64.75 -20.60
C GLU A 567 65.21 -63.27 -20.46
N ASN A 568 63.96 -62.91 -20.78
CA ASN A 568 63.42 -61.58 -20.62
C ASN A 568 62.13 -61.65 -19.78
N ASN A 569 62.11 -60.94 -18.66
CA ASN A 569 61.00 -60.98 -17.70
C ASN A 569 59.78 -60.15 -18.15
N PHE A 570 59.93 -59.24 -19.13
CA PHE A 570 58.83 -58.46 -19.68
C PHE A 570 58.09 -59.23 -20.78
N THR A 571 57.26 -60.18 -20.37
CA THR A 571 56.17 -60.70 -21.23
C THR A 571 55.03 -59.70 -21.31
N LEU A 572 54.15 -59.79 -22.32
CA LEU A 572 53.02 -58.85 -22.48
C LEU A 572 52.16 -58.76 -21.20
N LEU A 573 51.89 -59.90 -20.55
CA LEU A 573 51.16 -59.97 -19.28
C LEU A 573 51.93 -59.35 -18.12
N ASN A 574 53.25 -59.58 -18.06
CA ASN A 574 54.12 -58.97 -17.05
C ASN A 574 54.27 -57.45 -17.25
N SER A 575 54.22 -56.97 -18.49
CA SER A 575 54.17 -55.54 -18.82
C SER A 575 52.84 -54.91 -18.39
N PHE A 576 51.71 -55.59 -18.60
CA PHE A 576 50.41 -55.17 -18.06
C PHE A 576 50.41 -55.14 -16.53
N TRP A 577 51.03 -56.13 -15.89
CA TRP A 577 51.16 -56.19 -14.43
C TRP A 577 52.04 -55.06 -13.87
N PHE A 578 53.15 -54.76 -14.56
CA PHE A 578 53.99 -53.60 -14.24
C PHE A 578 53.21 -52.28 -14.33
N GLY A 579 52.40 -52.11 -15.39
CA GLY A 579 51.55 -50.94 -15.56
C GLY A 579 50.52 -50.77 -14.45
N VAL A 580 49.88 -51.86 -14.00
CA VAL A 580 48.90 -51.85 -12.89
C VAL A 580 49.59 -51.56 -11.55
N GLY A 581 50.73 -52.21 -11.27
CA GLY A 581 51.48 -51.99 -10.02
C GLY A 581 51.94 -50.54 -9.86
N ALA A 582 52.29 -49.88 -10.96
CA ALA A 582 52.61 -48.45 -11.00
C ALA A 582 51.38 -47.54 -10.83
N LEU A 583 50.21 -47.93 -11.34
CA LEU A 583 48.96 -47.19 -11.18
C LEU A 583 48.40 -47.31 -9.75
N MET A 584 48.60 -48.44 -9.07
CA MET A 584 48.12 -48.65 -7.69
C MET A 584 49.13 -48.21 -6.61
N GLN A 585 50.25 -47.58 -6.97
CA GLN A 585 51.32 -47.14 -6.06
C GLN A 585 51.97 -48.25 -5.20
N GLN A 586 51.80 -49.53 -5.58
CA GLN A 586 52.38 -50.67 -4.84
C GLN A 586 53.74 -51.11 -5.39
N GLY A 587 54.14 -50.59 -6.55
CA GLY A 587 55.35 -51.01 -7.25
C GLY A 587 55.17 -52.36 -7.95
N SER A 588 56.23 -52.83 -8.62
CA SER A 588 56.26 -54.15 -9.25
C SER A 588 57.59 -54.81 -8.89
N GLU A 589 57.59 -56.13 -8.69
CA GLU A 589 58.81 -56.92 -8.52
C GLU A 589 59.69 -56.91 -9.79
N LEU A 590 59.13 -56.49 -10.92
CA LEU A 590 59.80 -56.39 -12.21
C LEU A 590 60.50 -55.04 -12.35
N MET A 591 61.83 -55.03 -12.26
CA MET A 591 62.65 -53.83 -12.38
C MET A 591 63.25 -53.70 -13.80
N PRO A 592 62.98 -52.61 -14.54
CA PRO A 592 63.63 -52.38 -15.84
C PRO A 592 65.14 -52.15 -15.68
N LYS A 593 65.94 -52.89 -16.44
CA LYS A 593 67.41 -52.80 -16.44
C LYS A 593 67.93 -51.80 -17.46
N ALA A 594 67.31 -51.73 -18.64
CA ALA A 594 67.76 -50.84 -19.71
C ALA A 594 67.38 -49.37 -19.45
N LEU A 595 68.16 -48.45 -20.00
CA LEU A 595 67.90 -47.01 -19.85
C LEU A 595 66.57 -46.60 -20.53
N SER A 596 66.27 -47.16 -21.70
CA SER A 596 65.06 -46.85 -22.48
C SER A 596 63.77 -47.25 -21.76
N THR A 597 63.73 -48.44 -21.16
CA THR A 597 62.61 -48.94 -20.36
C THR A 597 62.46 -48.18 -19.05
N ARG A 598 63.57 -47.77 -18.41
CA ARG A 598 63.55 -46.90 -17.22
C ARG A 598 62.92 -45.54 -17.49
N ILE A 599 63.26 -44.88 -18.60
CA ILE A 599 62.68 -43.57 -18.94
C ILE A 599 61.15 -43.67 -19.09
N ILE A 600 60.65 -44.70 -19.77
CA ILE A 600 59.20 -44.92 -19.93
C ILE A 600 58.55 -45.21 -18.58
N GLY A 601 59.17 -46.05 -17.74
CA GLY A 601 58.71 -46.31 -16.39
C GLY A 601 58.65 -45.06 -15.52
N SER A 602 59.68 -44.19 -15.59
CA SER A 602 59.74 -42.93 -14.84
C SER A 602 58.68 -41.92 -15.29
N ILE A 603 58.45 -41.78 -16.60
CA ILE A 603 57.40 -40.90 -17.13
C ILE A 603 56.01 -41.44 -16.75
N TRP A 604 55.81 -42.76 -16.82
CA TRP A 604 54.57 -43.39 -16.38
C TRP A 604 54.32 -43.16 -14.89
N TRP A 605 55.33 -43.33 -14.03
CA TRP A 605 55.23 -43.03 -12.59
C TRP A 605 54.88 -41.57 -12.31
N PHE A 606 55.47 -40.63 -13.05
CA PHE A 606 55.14 -39.22 -12.90
C PHE A 606 53.68 -38.94 -13.31
N PHE A 607 53.23 -39.54 -14.42
CA PHE A 607 51.84 -39.43 -14.87
C PHE A 607 50.84 -40.01 -13.86
N THR A 608 51.09 -41.23 -13.34
CA THR A 608 50.19 -41.86 -12.37
C THR A 608 50.15 -41.10 -11.05
N LEU A 609 51.27 -40.53 -10.60
CA LEU A 609 51.34 -39.68 -9.41
C LEU A 609 50.43 -38.46 -9.54
N ILE A 610 50.46 -37.75 -10.68
CA ILE A 610 49.62 -36.58 -10.92
C ILE A 610 48.14 -36.96 -10.91
N ILE A 611 47.77 -38.03 -11.63
CA ILE A 611 46.37 -38.47 -11.75
C ILE A 611 45.80 -38.85 -10.39
N ILE A 612 46.53 -39.63 -9.59
CA ILE A 612 46.05 -40.06 -8.26
C ILE A 612 45.94 -38.87 -7.32
N SER A 613 46.91 -37.96 -7.33
CA SER A 613 46.87 -36.73 -6.52
C SER A 613 45.71 -35.82 -6.91
N SER A 614 45.38 -35.72 -8.20
CA SER A 614 44.22 -34.97 -8.67
C SER A 614 42.90 -35.64 -8.28
N TYR A 615 42.84 -36.97 -8.33
CA TYR A 615 41.67 -37.73 -7.91
C TYR A 615 41.40 -37.57 -6.41
N THR A 616 42.44 -37.67 -5.56
CA THR A 616 42.29 -37.50 -4.11
C THR A 616 41.87 -36.08 -3.75
N ALA A 617 42.40 -35.06 -4.44
CA ALA A 617 41.99 -33.67 -4.26
C ALA A 617 40.51 -33.44 -4.65
N ASN A 618 40.08 -33.91 -5.82
CA ASN A 618 38.70 -33.75 -6.28
C ASN A 618 37.71 -34.56 -5.45
N LEU A 619 38.08 -35.76 -5.00
CA LEU A 619 37.25 -36.58 -4.12
C LEU A 619 37.02 -35.86 -2.78
N ALA A 620 38.06 -35.27 -2.19
CA ALA A 620 37.93 -34.50 -0.95
C ALA A 620 37.02 -33.27 -1.12
N ALA A 621 37.12 -32.57 -2.26
CA ALA A 621 36.24 -31.44 -2.58
C ALA A 621 34.78 -31.87 -2.83
N PHE A 622 34.58 -33.02 -3.48
CA PHE A 622 33.25 -33.55 -3.75
C PHE A 622 32.52 -33.98 -2.47
N LEU A 623 33.24 -34.65 -1.56
CA LEU A 623 32.68 -35.11 -0.28
C LEU A 623 32.34 -33.97 0.69
N THR A 624 32.95 -32.80 0.52
CA THR A 624 32.66 -31.61 1.35
C THR A 624 31.50 -30.78 0.81
N ILE A 625 31.07 -31.00 -0.44
CA ILE A 625 30.05 -30.20 -1.13
C ILE A 625 28.91 -31.11 -1.62
N GLU A 626 28.02 -31.52 -0.72
CA GLU A 626 26.68 -31.94 -1.12
C GLU A 626 25.86 -30.68 -1.46
N ARG A 627 25.93 -30.24 -2.72
CA ARG A 627 25.04 -29.19 -3.22
C ARG A 627 23.68 -29.81 -3.51
N MET A 628 22.66 -29.34 -2.81
CA MET A 628 21.27 -29.53 -3.25
C MET A 628 21.11 -28.79 -4.59
N GLU A 629 21.09 -29.50 -5.70
CA GLU A 629 20.74 -28.90 -7.00
C GLU A 629 19.22 -28.68 -7.05
N SER A 630 18.80 -27.41 -7.06
CA SER A 630 17.42 -27.02 -7.33
C SER A 630 17.15 -27.09 -8.83
N PRO A 631 16.06 -27.74 -9.28
CA PRO A 631 15.74 -27.86 -10.71
C PRO A 631 15.33 -26.53 -11.36
N ILE A 632 15.01 -25.51 -10.57
CA ILE A 632 14.63 -24.16 -11.00
C ILE A 632 15.31 -23.14 -10.09
N ASN A 633 15.84 -22.05 -10.67
CA ASN A 633 16.46 -20.94 -9.94
C ASN A 633 15.76 -19.61 -10.21
N SER A 634 15.10 -19.47 -11.36
CA SER A 634 14.47 -18.23 -11.80
C SER A 634 13.10 -18.45 -12.44
N ALA A 635 12.32 -17.37 -12.56
CA ALA A 635 11.06 -17.37 -13.30
C ALA A 635 11.26 -17.65 -14.81
N ASP A 636 12.42 -17.27 -15.37
CA ASP A 636 12.75 -17.56 -16.78
C ASP A 636 12.91 -19.07 -17.02
N ASP A 637 13.44 -19.81 -16.05
CA ASP A 637 13.58 -21.27 -16.15
C ASP A 637 12.21 -21.93 -16.22
N LEU A 638 11.26 -21.47 -15.39
CA LEU A 638 9.86 -21.89 -15.43
C LEU A 638 9.21 -21.60 -16.78
N ALA A 639 9.51 -20.46 -17.41
CA ALA A 639 8.95 -20.08 -18.70
C ALA A 639 9.53 -20.90 -19.88
N LYS A 640 10.76 -21.42 -19.76
CA LYS A 640 11.42 -22.24 -20.80
C LYS A 640 11.00 -23.70 -20.77
N GLN A 641 10.62 -24.21 -19.60
CA GLN A 641 10.25 -25.61 -19.39
C GLN A 641 8.72 -25.79 -19.31
N THR A 642 8.25 -27.02 -19.48
CA THR A 642 6.81 -27.36 -19.41
C THR A 642 6.49 -28.55 -18.50
N LYS A 643 7.50 -29.12 -17.84
CA LYS A 643 7.40 -30.31 -16.97
C LYS A 643 6.78 -29.96 -15.61
N ILE A 644 7.23 -28.87 -15.00
CA ILE A 644 6.73 -28.32 -13.75
C ILE A 644 5.60 -27.36 -14.10
N GLU A 645 4.38 -27.65 -13.63
CA GLU A 645 3.27 -26.71 -13.77
C GLU A 645 3.47 -25.52 -12.83
N TYR A 646 2.98 -24.34 -13.21
CA TYR A 646 3.03 -23.16 -12.35
C TYR A 646 1.81 -22.28 -12.54
N GLY A 647 1.46 -21.54 -11.48
CA GLY A 647 0.40 -20.56 -11.56
C GLY A 647 0.15 -19.79 -10.27
N THR A 648 -1.03 -19.16 -10.18
CA THR A 648 -1.38 -18.13 -9.19
C THR A 648 -2.79 -18.36 -8.64
N VAL A 649 -3.16 -17.64 -7.58
CA VAL A 649 -4.53 -17.63 -7.04
C VAL A 649 -5.46 -16.85 -7.98
N LYS A 650 -6.65 -17.39 -8.22
CA LYS A 650 -7.70 -16.74 -9.03
C LYS A 650 -8.12 -15.40 -8.44
N ASP A 651 -8.39 -14.44 -9.31
CA ASP A 651 -8.80 -13.06 -8.96
C ASP A 651 -7.83 -12.31 -8.04
N GLY A 652 -6.59 -12.80 -7.88
CA GLY A 652 -5.54 -12.18 -7.09
C GLY A 652 -4.80 -11.04 -7.81
N ALA A 653 -4.10 -10.20 -7.05
CA ALA A 653 -3.27 -9.11 -7.58
C ALA A 653 -2.13 -9.64 -8.47
N THR A 654 -1.55 -10.80 -8.12
CA THR A 654 -0.51 -11.49 -8.89
C THR A 654 -1.00 -11.95 -10.26
N MET A 655 -2.21 -12.52 -10.34
CA MET A 655 -2.85 -12.89 -11.61
C MET A 655 -3.05 -11.66 -12.50
N ALA A 656 -3.58 -10.57 -11.92
CA ALA A 656 -3.80 -9.32 -12.65
C ALA A 656 -2.49 -8.68 -13.15
N PHE A 657 -1.38 -8.84 -12.40
CA PHE A 657 -0.05 -8.42 -12.80
C PHE A 657 0.41 -9.16 -14.07
N PHE A 658 0.38 -10.50 -14.07
CA PHE A 658 0.77 -11.27 -15.25
C PHE A 658 -0.13 -11.01 -16.46
N LYS A 659 -1.43 -10.82 -16.25
CA LYS A 659 -2.40 -10.47 -17.31
C LYS A 659 -2.12 -9.12 -17.99
N LYS A 660 -1.56 -8.14 -17.25
CA LYS A 660 -1.28 -6.78 -17.75
C LYS A 660 0.19 -6.52 -18.05
N SER A 661 1.07 -7.47 -17.74
CA SER A 661 2.51 -7.34 -17.93
C SER A 661 2.83 -7.21 -19.43
N LYS A 662 3.85 -6.39 -19.74
CA LYS A 662 4.38 -6.21 -21.10
C LYS A 662 5.77 -6.81 -21.30
N ILE A 663 6.26 -7.54 -20.29
CA ILE A 663 7.57 -8.20 -20.34
C ILE A 663 7.39 -9.56 -21.02
N SER A 664 8.18 -9.82 -22.06
CA SER A 664 8.02 -10.99 -22.93
C SER A 664 8.04 -12.34 -22.17
N THR A 665 8.88 -12.50 -21.14
CA THR A 665 8.86 -13.71 -20.28
C THR A 665 7.51 -13.84 -19.58
N PHE A 666 7.02 -12.78 -18.93
CA PHE A 666 5.78 -12.81 -18.14
C PHE A 666 4.53 -12.93 -19.02
N GLU A 667 4.56 -12.38 -20.23
CA GLU A 667 3.53 -12.60 -21.25
C GLU A 667 3.46 -14.08 -21.66
N LYS A 668 4.62 -14.74 -21.86
CA LYS A 668 4.68 -16.19 -22.13
C LYS A 668 4.15 -17.01 -20.95
N MET A 669 4.54 -16.65 -19.73
CA MET A 669 4.01 -17.29 -18.52
C MET A 669 2.49 -17.11 -18.40
N TRP A 670 1.97 -15.93 -18.73
CA TRP A 670 0.53 -15.67 -18.75
C TRP A 670 -0.17 -16.45 -19.86
N ALA A 671 0.40 -16.54 -21.06
CA ALA A 671 -0.12 -17.37 -22.14
C ALA A 671 -0.20 -18.84 -21.72
N PHE A 672 0.80 -19.35 -21.01
CA PHE A 672 0.78 -20.69 -20.42
C PHE A 672 -0.34 -20.83 -19.38
N MET A 673 -0.40 -19.94 -18.38
CA MET A 673 -1.44 -19.97 -17.33
C MET A 673 -2.86 -19.83 -17.87
N SER A 674 -3.07 -18.98 -18.89
CA SER A 674 -4.37 -18.76 -19.52
C SER A 674 -4.81 -19.95 -20.37
N SER A 675 -3.88 -20.62 -21.06
CA SER A 675 -4.18 -21.85 -21.81
C SER A 675 -4.61 -23.01 -20.91
N ARG A 676 -4.18 -23.00 -19.63
CA ARG A 676 -4.43 -24.06 -18.63
C ARG A 676 -5.19 -23.55 -17.41
N HIS A 677 -6.27 -22.81 -17.65
CA HIS A 677 -6.97 -22.08 -16.59
C HIS A 677 -7.47 -22.93 -15.40
N GLN A 678 -7.79 -24.21 -15.64
CA GLN A 678 -8.25 -25.15 -14.59
C GLN A 678 -7.11 -25.86 -13.85
N SER A 679 -5.96 -26.10 -14.50
CA SER A 679 -4.84 -26.77 -13.84
C SER A 679 -3.86 -25.77 -13.22
N ALA A 680 -3.61 -24.62 -13.86
CA ALA A 680 -2.62 -23.65 -13.38
C ALA A 680 -3.13 -22.73 -12.26
N LEU A 681 -4.43 -22.39 -12.22
CA LEU A 681 -4.93 -21.42 -11.23
C LEU A 681 -5.70 -22.08 -10.08
N VAL A 682 -5.35 -21.70 -8.85
CA VAL A 682 -5.94 -22.22 -7.60
C VAL A 682 -6.94 -21.23 -7.01
N LYS A 683 -7.89 -21.69 -6.17
CA LYS A 683 -8.92 -20.82 -5.59
C LYS A 683 -8.43 -20.09 -4.32
N SER A 684 -7.62 -20.76 -3.50
CA SER A 684 -7.05 -20.19 -2.27
C SER A 684 -5.55 -20.48 -2.17
N ILE A 685 -4.88 -19.77 -1.24
CA ILE A 685 -3.46 -19.96 -0.96
C ILE A 685 -3.23 -21.35 -0.36
N GLU A 686 -4.10 -21.83 0.54
CA GLU A 686 -4.01 -23.15 1.16
C GLU A 686 -4.12 -24.29 0.14
N GLU A 687 -5.05 -24.19 -0.82
CA GLU A 687 -5.16 -25.15 -1.93
C GLU A 687 -3.87 -25.18 -2.75
N GLY A 688 -3.31 -24.00 -3.00
CA GLY A 688 -2.02 -23.84 -3.66
C GLY A 688 -0.87 -24.50 -2.91
N ILE A 689 -0.76 -24.29 -1.60
CA ILE A 689 0.29 -24.89 -0.76
C ILE A 689 0.17 -26.43 -0.77
N GLN A 690 -1.04 -26.96 -0.61
CA GLN A 690 -1.28 -28.41 -0.67
C GLN A 690 -0.88 -29.00 -2.03
N ARG A 691 -1.12 -28.27 -3.11
CA ARG A 691 -0.73 -28.70 -4.46
C ARG A 691 0.79 -28.70 -4.65
N VAL A 692 1.51 -27.71 -4.14
CA VAL A 692 2.98 -27.67 -4.18
C VAL A 692 3.61 -28.85 -3.43
N LEU A 693 2.99 -29.28 -2.32
CA LEU A 693 3.48 -30.42 -1.53
C LEU A 693 3.24 -31.77 -2.22
N THR A 694 2.12 -31.91 -2.92
CA THR A 694 1.67 -33.19 -3.48
C THR A 694 2.09 -33.44 -4.93
N ALA A 695 2.22 -32.38 -5.74
CA ALA A 695 2.54 -32.46 -7.16
C ALA A 695 3.78 -31.64 -7.53
N ASP A 696 4.35 -31.87 -8.72
CA ASP A 696 5.39 -31.03 -9.32
C ASP A 696 4.79 -29.71 -9.84
N TYR A 697 4.40 -28.85 -8.89
CA TYR A 697 3.74 -27.57 -9.13
C TYR A 697 4.45 -26.45 -8.37
N ALA A 698 4.66 -25.31 -9.01
CA ALA A 698 5.23 -24.11 -8.43
C ALA A 698 4.17 -23.00 -8.29
N LEU A 699 4.06 -22.42 -7.10
CA LEU A 699 3.07 -21.40 -6.81
C LEU A 699 3.71 -20.02 -6.74
N LEU A 700 3.21 -19.10 -7.56
CA LEU A 700 3.62 -17.69 -7.55
C LEU A 700 2.77 -16.94 -6.52
N MET A 701 3.40 -16.48 -5.44
CA MET A 701 2.74 -15.82 -4.31
C MET A 701 3.57 -14.65 -3.78
N GLU A 702 3.00 -13.89 -2.86
CA GLU A 702 3.71 -12.79 -2.19
C GLU A 702 4.79 -13.33 -1.25
N SER A 703 5.96 -12.69 -1.25
CA SER A 703 7.14 -13.16 -0.53
C SER A 703 6.95 -13.21 0.99
N THR A 704 6.13 -12.32 1.54
CA THR A 704 5.83 -12.27 2.98
C THR A 704 5.02 -13.49 3.42
N THR A 705 4.02 -13.88 2.63
CA THR A 705 3.22 -15.10 2.86
C THR A 705 4.07 -16.35 2.64
N LEU A 706 4.99 -16.31 1.67
CA LEU A 706 5.94 -17.36 1.41
C LEU A 706 6.86 -17.57 2.62
N GLU A 707 7.54 -16.53 3.09
CA GLU A 707 8.42 -16.53 4.26
C GLU A 707 7.70 -17.13 5.48
N TYR A 708 6.47 -16.66 5.75
CA TYR A 708 5.61 -17.15 6.83
C TYR A 708 5.30 -18.65 6.72
N THR A 709 5.04 -19.13 5.50
CA THR A 709 4.71 -20.53 5.22
C THR A 709 5.94 -21.42 5.34
N THR A 710 7.09 -20.99 4.82
CA THR A 710 8.35 -21.76 4.88
C THR A 710 8.88 -21.94 6.29
N GLN A 711 8.67 -20.96 7.18
CA GLN A 711 9.06 -21.09 8.59
C GLN A 711 8.19 -22.10 9.38
N ARG A 712 7.01 -22.43 8.88
CA ARG A 712 6.11 -23.44 9.47
C ARG A 712 6.21 -24.80 8.82
N ASN A 713 6.53 -24.83 7.52
CA ASN A 713 6.59 -26.05 6.74
C ASN A 713 7.93 -26.18 6.02
N CYS A 714 8.81 -27.00 6.60
CA CYS A 714 10.20 -27.15 6.18
C CYS A 714 10.35 -27.96 4.87
N ASN A 715 9.26 -28.55 4.37
CA ASN A 715 9.23 -29.23 3.07
C ASN A 715 9.09 -28.24 1.91
N LEU A 716 9.01 -26.95 2.19
CA LEU A 716 8.86 -25.90 1.19
C LEU A 716 10.09 -24.99 1.19
N THR A 717 10.41 -24.47 0.02
CA THR A 717 11.53 -23.56 -0.20
C THR A 717 11.11 -22.42 -1.11
N GLN A 718 11.62 -21.23 -0.80
CA GLN A 718 11.58 -20.10 -1.72
C GLN A 718 12.57 -20.33 -2.85
N ILE A 719 12.15 -20.10 -4.09
CA ILE A 719 13.01 -20.16 -5.26
C ILE A 719 13.11 -18.80 -5.93
N GLY A 720 14.35 -18.38 -6.18
CA GLY A 720 14.65 -17.10 -6.80
C GLY A 720 14.45 -15.89 -5.88
N GLY A 721 14.68 -14.71 -6.47
CA GLY A 721 14.45 -13.43 -5.82
C GLY A 721 13.02 -12.91 -6.03
N LEU A 722 12.82 -11.65 -5.63
CA LEU A 722 11.58 -10.92 -5.83
C LEU A 722 11.45 -10.55 -7.32
N ILE A 723 10.36 -10.97 -7.97
CA ILE A 723 10.07 -10.71 -9.39
C ILE A 723 9.67 -9.24 -9.60
N ASP A 724 9.01 -8.65 -8.62
CA ASP A 724 8.62 -7.25 -8.60
C ASP A 724 8.89 -6.62 -7.22
N SER A 725 8.71 -5.30 -7.13
CA SER A 725 8.82 -4.55 -5.89
C SER A 725 7.52 -3.80 -5.63
N LYS A 726 6.82 -4.22 -4.59
CA LYS A 726 5.54 -3.69 -4.11
C LYS A 726 5.64 -3.36 -2.63
N GLY A 727 4.61 -2.70 -2.10
CA GLY A 727 4.50 -2.42 -0.68
C GLY A 727 3.07 -2.45 -0.19
N PHE A 728 2.93 -2.85 1.07
CA PHE A 728 1.69 -2.67 1.82
C PHE A 728 1.66 -1.27 2.40
N GLY A 729 0.55 -0.57 2.19
CA GLY A 729 0.31 0.76 2.74
C GLY A 729 -1.01 0.79 3.49
N ILE A 730 -1.17 1.78 4.37
CA ILE A 730 -2.44 2.04 5.04
C ILE A 730 -3.31 2.85 4.08
N GLY A 731 -4.53 2.36 3.82
CA GLY A 731 -5.48 3.06 2.96
C GLY A 731 -6.27 4.10 3.73
N THR A 732 -6.39 5.31 3.18
CA THR A 732 -7.24 6.38 3.71
C THR A 732 -8.18 6.91 2.63
N PRO A 733 -9.33 7.50 3.00
CA PRO A 733 -10.18 8.19 2.04
C PRO A 733 -9.40 9.28 1.29
N LEU A 734 -9.79 9.54 0.04
CA LEU A 734 -9.10 10.51 -0.81
C LEU A 734 -9.15 11.92 -0.20
N GLY A 735 -7.99 12.55 -0.04
CA GLY A 735 -7.85 13.87 0.59
C GLY A 735 -8.00 13.85 2.12
N SER A 736 -7.91 12.68 2.76
CA SER A 736 -7.99 12.57 4.21
C SER A 736 -6.83 13.29 4.92
N PRO A 737 -7.11 14.08 5.98
CA PRO A 737 -6.07 14.73 6.77
C PRO A 737 -5.23 13.72 7.60
N TYR A 738 -5.68 12.47 7.73
CA TYR A 738 -4.98 11.44 8.49
C TYR A 738 -3.74 10.91 7.77
N LYS A 739 -3.74 10.92 6.43
CA LYS A 739 -2.68 10.36 5.59
C LYS A 739 -1.29 10.84 5.99
N GLU A 740 -1.12 12.16 6.15
CA GLU A 740 0.17 12.78 6.44
C GLU A 740 0.65 12.40 7.84
N LYS A 741 -0.24 12.46 8.84
CA LYS A 741 0.07 12.08 10.23
C LYS A 741 0.46 10.61 10.36
N ILE A 742 -0.31 9.71 9.73
CA ILE A 742 -0.01 8.27 9.70
C ILE A 742 1.33 8.02 9.01
N THR A 743 1.61 8.74 7.92
CA THR A 743 2.87 8.60 7.20
C THR A 743 4.06 8.99 8.08
N ILE A 744 3.96 10.09 8.83
CA ILE A 744 5.01 10.51 9.76
C ILE A 744 5.19 9.48 10.89
N ALA A 745 4.09 9.01 11.51
CA ALA A 745 4.15 8.00 12.56
C ALA A 745 4.71 6.65 12.07
N LEU A 746 4.43 6.25 10.83
CA LEU A 746 5.04 5.05 10.23
C LEU A 746 6.54 5.19 10.02
N LEU A 747 7.00 6.38 9.62
CA LEU A 747 8.44 6.64 9.47
C LEU A 747 9.14 6.60 10.83
N GLU A 748 8.54 7.17 11.87
CA GLU A 748 9.03 7.08 13.26
C GLU A 748 9.14 5.60 13.70
N LEU A 749 8.09 4.78 13.50
CA LEU A 749 8.14 3.35 13.81
C LEU A 749 9.20 2.57 13.00
N GLN A 750 9.55 3.06 11.81
CA GLN A 750 10.59 2.47 10.97
C GLN A 750 11.99 2.86 11.44
N GLU A 751 12.19 4.13 11.79
CA GLU A 751 13.46 4.67 12.34
C GLU A 751 13.79 4.04 13.70
N ASP A 752 12.78 3.84 14.55
CA ASP A 752 12.92 3.16 15.85
C ASP A 752 13.14 1.64 15.75
N GLY A 753 13.01 1.07 14.54
CA GLY A 753 13.09 -0.38 14.33
C GLY A 753 11.91 -1.17 14.91
N LYS A 754 10.85 -0.52 15.41
CA LYS A 754 9.64 -1.17 15.95
C LYS A 754 8.93 -2.03 14.91
N LEU A 755 8.83 -1.58 13.65
CA LEU A 755 8.24 -2.39 12.57
C LEU A 755 8.99 -3.72 12.39
N HIS A 756 10.31 -3.71 12.50
CA HIS A 756 11.12 -4.92 12.40
C HIS A 756 10.89 -5.85 13.60
N MET A 757 10.80 -5.31 14.82
CA MET A 757 10.48 -6.10 16.03
C MET A 757 9.11 -6.78 15.92
N ILE A 758 8.09 -6.06 15.45
CA ILE A 758 6.75 -6.62 15.23
C ILE A 758 6.79 -7.67 14.12
N LYS A 759 7.55 -7.46 13.03
CA LYS A 759 7.71 -8.45 11.96
C LYS A 759 8.31 -9.75 12.51
N GLU A 760 9.44 -9.66 13.21
CA GLU A 760 10.11 -10.83 13.79
C GLU A 760 9.19 -11.59 14.74
N LYS A 761 8.43 -10.89 15.59
CA LYS A 761 7.45 -11.50 16.52
C LYS A 761 6.42 -12.38 15.80
N TRP A 762 5.88 -11.92 14.67
CA TRP A 762 4.79 -12.61 13.96
C TRP A 762 5.26 -13.60 12.89
N TRP A 763 6.45 -13.36 12.32
CA TRP A 763 7.03 -14.25 11.33
C TRP A 763 7.79 -15.41 11.98
N ARG A 764 8.68 -15.17 12.97
CA ARG A 764 9.50 -16.23 13.61
C ARG A 764 8.64 -17.36 14.13
N GLY A 765 8.65 -18.47 13.40
CA GLY A 765 8.08 -19.74 13.82
C GLY A 765 9.15 -20.68 14.35
N SER A 766 8.93 -21.24 15.54
CA SER A 766 9.72 -22.35 16.11
C SER A 766 9.51 -23.69 15.38
N GLY A 767 9.11 -23.67 14.11
CA GLY A 767 8.64 -24.83 13.36
C GLY A 767 9.74 -25.53 12.56
N CYS A 768 10.72 -24.77 12.07
CA CYS A 768 11.84 -25.31 11.31
C CYS A 768 13.16 -24.98 12.01
N PRO A 769 14.08 -25.96 12.15
CA PRO A 769 15.42 -25.66 12.62
C PRO A 769 16.05 -24.65 11.66
N GLU A 770 16.67 -23.60 12.20
CA GLU A 770 17.56 -22.75 11.40
C GLU A 770 18.62 -23.68 10.79
N GLU A 771 18.99 -23.46 9.52
CA GLU A 771 20.09 -24.21 8.89
C GLU A 771 21.37 -23.78 9.60
N ASP A 772 21.65 -24.40 10.75
CA ASP A 772 22.93 -24.34 11.42
C ASP A 772 23.99 -24.68 10.37
N SER A 773 24.95 -23.78 10.28
CA SER A 773 26.10 -23.84 9.39
C SER A 773 26.52 -25.27 9.13
N LYS A 774 26.51 -25.69 7.87
CA LYS A 774 26.92 -27.00 7.35
C LYS A 774 28.21 -27.48 8.03
N GLU A 775 28.09 -28.13 9.18
CA GLU A 775 29.19 -28.87 9.78
C GLU A 775 29.50 -30.02 8.83
N ALA A 776 30.78 -30.27 8.59
CA ALA A 776 31.22 -31.32 7.68
C ALA A 776 30.63 -32.66 8.15
N SER A 777 29.70 -33.20 7.37
CA SER A 777 29.03 -34.46 7.67
C SER A 777 30.04 -35.60 7.69
N ALA A 778 29.92 -36.50 8.67
CA ALA A 778 30.72 -37.71 8.73
C ALA A 778 30.47 -38.57 7.47
N LEU A 779 31.54 -39.18 6.95
CA LEU A 779 31.50 -39.95 5.72
C LEU A 779 30.55 -41.15 5.85
N SER A 780 29.42 -41.13 5.12
CA SER A 780 28.40 -42.17 5.18
C SER A 780 28.78 -43.43 4.40
N ILE A 781 28.31 -44.60 4.86
CA ILE A 781 28.47 -45.88 4.16
C ILE A 781 27.86 -45.86 2.75
N GLN A 782 26.89 -44.97 2.50
CA GLN A 782 26.28 -44.80 1.18
C GLN A 782 27.29 -44.28 0.13
N ASN A 783 28.25 -43.44 0.56
CA ASN A 783 29.26 -42.86 -0.33
C ASN A 783 30.40 -43.84 -0.64
N ILE A 784 30.71 -44.77 0.28
CA ILE A 784 31.80 -45.78 0.12
C ILE A 784 31.28 -47.17 -0.29
N GLY A 785 29.97 -47.42 -0.21
CA GLY A 785 29.38 -48.75 -0.36
C GLY A 785 29.77 -49.48 -1.65
N GLY A 786 29.93 -48.77 -2.77
CA GLY A 786 30.38 -49.36 -4.04
C GLY A 786 31.77 -49.99 -3.99
N ILE A 787 32.68 -49.47 -3.17
CA ILE A 787 34.06 -50.00 -3.04
C ILE A 787 34.02 -51.41 -2.44
N PHE A 788 33.15 -51.66 -1.45
CA PHE A 788 32.98 -52.99 -0.85
C PHE A 788 32.37 -54.00 -1.84
N ILE A 789 31.47 -53.55 -2.72
CA ILE A 789 30.87 -54.41 -3.75
C ILE A 789 31.93 -54.84 -4.76
N VAL A 790 32.77 -53.91 -5.24
CA VAL A 790 33.87 -54.22 -6.16
C VAL A 790 34.87 -55.20 -5.53
N LEU A 791 35.21 -55.02 -4.25
CA LEU A 791 36.08 -55.93 -3.52
C LEU A 791 35.49 -57.35 -3.44
N ALA A 792 34.22 -57.48 -3.07
CA ALA A 792 33.54 -58.77 -2.98
C ALA A 792 33.48 -59.48 -4.35
N ALA A 793 33.15 -58.74 -5.41
CA ALA A 793 33.13 -59.26 -6.78
C ALA A 793 34.52 -59.76 -7.23
N GLY A 794 35.58 -59.00 -6.91
CA GLY A 794 36.96 -59.38 -7.22
C GLY A 794 37.41 -60.68 -6.52
N LEU A 795 37.05 -60.86 -5.24
CA LEU A 795 37.33 -62.08 -4.48
C LEU A 795 36.59 -63.30 -5.03
N VAL A 796 35.32 -63.14 -5.40
CA VAL A 796 34.54 -64.24 -5.99
C VAL A 796 35.11 -64.63 -7.36
N LEU A 797 35.45 -63.64 -8.20
CA LEU A 797 36.03 -63.88 -9.52
C LEU A 797 37.39 -64.61 -9.41
N SER A 798 38.25 -64.23 -8.46
CA SER A 798 39.55 -64.88 -8.29
C SER A 798 39.44 -66.35 -7.90
N VAL A 799 38.47 -66.70 -7.05
CA VAL A 799 38.15 -68.10 -6.71
C VAL A 799 37.72 -68.89 -7.94
N PHE A 800 36.84 -68.33 -8.79
CA PHE A 800 36.42 -68.99 -10.02
C PHE A 800 37.57 -69.19 -11.02
N VAL A 801 38.44 -68.18 -11.18
CA VAL A 801 39.63 -68.30 -12.04
C VAL A 801 40.58 -69.37 -11.51
N ALA A 802 40.85 -69.40 -10.20
CA ALA A 802 41.70 -70.43 -9.60
C ALA A 802 41.15 -71.85 -9.76
N ILE A 803 39.83 -72.03 -9.61
CA ILE A 803 39.16 -73.30 -9.90
C ILE A 803 39.33 -73.67 -11.39
N GLY A 804 39.15 -72.70 -12.29
CA GLY A 804 39.36 -72.88 -13.72
C GLY A 804 40.79 -73.31 -14.08
N GLU A 805 41.80 -72.64 -13.51
CA GLU A 805 43.21 -72.99 -13.69
C GLU A 805 43.54 -74.38 -13.15
N PHE A 806 43.00 -74.72 -11.98
CA PHE A 806 43.17 -76.03 -11.37
C PHE A 806 42.57 -77.12 -12.25
N VAL A 807 41.35 -76.94 -12.75
CA VAL A 807 40.68 -77.88 -13.68
C VAL A 807 41.43 -77.99 -15.01
N TYR A 808 41.89 -76.86 -15.57
CA TYR A 808 42.65 -76.85 -16.82
C TYR A 808 43.99 -77.59 -16.69
N LYS A 809 44.71 -77.34 -15.59
CA LYS A 809 45.96 -78.03 -15.28
C LYS A 809 45.72 -79.53 -15.09
N LEU A 810 44.69 -79.92 -14.35
CA LEU A 810 44.31 -81.32 -14.16
C LEU A 810 43.99 -82.02 -15.48
N ARG A 811 43.30 -81.35 -16.41
CA ARG A 811 43.05 -81.89 -17.75
C ARG A 811 44.34 -82.14 -18.52
N LYS A 812 45.25 -81.16 -18.53
CA LYS A 812 46.53 -81.26 -19.23
C LYS A 812 47.45 -82.34 -18.64
N THR A 813 47.46 -82.49 -17.32
CA THR A 813 48.24 -83.54 -16.64
C THR A 813 47.62 -84.93 -16.86
N ALA A 814 46.28 -85.05 -16.86
CA ALA A 814 45.60 -86.30 -17.18
C ALA A 814 45.83 -86.75 -18.64
N GLU A 815 45.91 -85.80 -19.59
CA GLU A 815 46.27 -86.07 -20.99
C GLU A 815 47.74 -86.50 -21.14
N GLN A 816 48.67 -85.93 -20.37
CA GLN A 816 50.09 -86.32 -20.40
C GLN A 816 50.37 -87.67 -19.72
N GLU A 817 49.58 -88.06 -18.71
CA GLU A 817 49.79 -89.29 -17.93
C GLU A 817 48.83 -90.46 -18.29
N GLN A 818 47.93 -90.29 -19.27
CA GLN A 818 46.91 -91.28 -19.69
C GLN A 818 46.12 -91.90 -18.51
N ARG A 819 45.59 -91.08 -17.60
CA ARG A 819 44.77 -91.52 -16.45
C ARG A 819 43.39 -90.87 -16.41
N SER A 820 42.44 -91.50 -15.70
CA SER A 820 41.07 -90.99 -15.54
C SER A 820 41.05 -89.70 -14.71
N LEU A 821 40.29 -88.69 -15.13
CA LEU A 821 40.20 -87.36 -14.50
C LEU A 821 39.79 -87.40 -13.02
N CYS A 822 38.97 -88.36 -12.62
CA CYS A 822 38.44 -88.43 -11.24
C CYS A 822 39.48 -88.93 -10.23
N SER A 823 40.40 -89.80 -10.65
CA SER A 823 41.45 -90.33 -9.76
C SER A 823 42.58 -89.32 -9.53
N THR A 824 42.98 -88.56 -10.56
CA THR A 824 44.00 -87.50 -10.44
C THR A 824 43.49 -86.29 -9.66
N MET A 825 42.20 -85.96 -9.76
CA MET A 825 41.60 -84.86 -9.00
C MET A 825 41.60 -85.15 -7.50
N ALA A 826 41.28 -86.37 -7.07
CA ALA A 826 41.29 -86.76 -5.66
C ALA A 826 42.70 -86.80 -5.05
N GLU A 827 43.71 -87.17 -5.85
CA GLU A 827 45.10 -87.28 -5.40
C GLU A 827 45.78 -85.89 -5.26
N GLU A 828 45.57 -84.99 -6.22
CA GLU A 828 46.09 -83.60 -6.18
C GLU A 828 45.40 -82.75 -5.09
N LEU A 829 44.08 -82.90 -4.88
CA LEU A 829 43.38 -82.22 -3.78
C LEU A 829 43.88 -82.69 -2.41
N ARG A 830 44.17 -83.99 -2.29
CA ARG A 830 44.73 -84.56 -1.07
C ARG A 830 46.16 -84.04 -0.82
N LEU A 831 46.97 -83.92 -1.87
CA LEU A 831 48.33 -83.39 -1.80
C LEU A 831 48.39 -81.89 -1.49
N SER A 832 47.47 -81.08 -2.04
CA SER A 832 47.42 -79.64 -1.76
C SER A 832 46.93 -79.33 -0.35
N LEU A 833 46.04 -80.17 0.22
CA LEU A 833 45.55 -80.03 1.59
C LEU A 833 46.51 -80.57 2.66
N THR A 834 47.46 -81.45 2.33
CA THR A 834 48.40 -82.05 3.31
C THR A 834 49.78 -81.41 3.40
N CYS A 835 50.09 -80.35 2.64
CA CYS A 835 51.32 -79.54 2.78
C CYS A 835 52.64 -80.36 2.90
N GLN A 836 52.79 -81.43 2.12
CA GLN A 836 54.06 -82.17 2.03
C GLN A 836 54.93 -81.68 0.86
N ARG A 837 56.26 -81.68 1.08
CA ARG A 837 57.28 -81.09 0.19
C ARG A 837 57.40 -81.89 -1.12
N ARG A 838 57.27 -81.21 -2.28
CA ARG A 838 57.44 -81.80 -3.62
C ARG A 838 58.85 -82.36 -3.82
N VAL A 839 58.97 -83.64 -4.19
CA VAL A 839 60.18 -84.22 -4.80
C VAL A 839 59.91 -84.38 -6.29
N LYS A 840 60.70 -83.70 -7.15
CA LYS A 840 60.59 -83.81 -8.62
C LYS A 840 61.01 -85.21 -9.08
N HIS A 841 60.13 -85.95 -9.74
CA HIS A 841 60.53 -87.12 -10.53
C HIS A 841 61.23 -86.68 -11.83
N LYS A 842 62.39 -87.27 -12.12
CA LYS A 842 63.11 -87.15 -13.40
C LYS A 842 62.33 -87.90 -14.51
N PRO A 843 62.20 -87.36 -15.73
CA PRO A 843 61.66 -88.12 -16.87
C PRO A 843 62.61 -89.26 -17.28
N GLN A 844 62.06 -90.42 -17.66
CA GLN A 844 62.81 -91.53 -18.26
C GLN A 844 63.28 -91.18 -19.68
N ALA A 845 64.49 -91.63 -20.04
CA ALA A 845 65.09 -91.46 -21.36
C ALA A 845 64.43 -92.38 -22.42
N PRO A 846 64.35 -91.97 -23.70
CA PRO A 846 63.84 -92.82 -24.77
C PRO A 846 64.84 -93.94 -25.15
N VAL A 847 64.28 -95.10 -25.51
CA VAL A 847 64.99 -96.32 -25.92
C VAL A 847 65.62 -96.12 -27.32
N MET A 848 66.92 -96.38 -27.45
CA MET A 848 67.64 -96.37 -28.73
C MET A 848 67.38 -97.64 -29.55
N VAL A 849 67.05 -97.48 -30.83
CA VAL A 849 67.19 -98.53 -31.86
C VAL A 849 68.36 -98.15 -32.78
N LYS A 850 69.28 -99.10 -32.97
CA LYS A 850 70.51 -98.97 -33.77
C LYS A 850 70.22 -99.24 -35.25
N THR A 851 70.77 -98.41 -36.14
CA THR A 851 71.14 -98.82 -37.50
C THR A 851 72.34 -98.00 -37.98
N GLU A 852 73.36 -98.71 -38.47
CA GLU A 852 74.59 -98.20 -39.09
C GLU A 852 74.31 -97.73 -40.53
N ALA A 853 74.98 -96.66 -40.98
CA ALA A 853 75.77 -96.61 -42.22
C ALA A 853 76.11 -95.14 -42.62
N VAL A 854 77.42 -94.88 -42.65
CA VAL A 854 78.22 -94.16 -43.69
C VAL A 854 77.57 -93.00 -44.46
N ILE A 855 78.20 -91.81 -44.43
CA ILE A 855 78.95 -91.17 -45.56
C ILE A 855 79.33 -89.72 -45.20
N ASN A 856 80.61 -89.42 -45.45
CA ASN A 856 81.32 -88.14 -45.42
C ASN A 856 80.57 -86.97 -46.10
N MET A 857 80.80 -85.74 -45.63
CA MET A 857 81.38 -84.70 -46.50
C MET A 857 81.80 -83.43 -45.71
N HIS A 858 83.11 -83.15 -45.77
CA HIS A 858 83.71 -81.84 -46.07
C HIS A 858 83.45 -80.63 -45.14
N THR A 859 84.44 -80.27 -44.32
CA THR A 859 85.45 -79.19 -44.55
C THR A 859 84.89 -77.76 -44.53
N PHE A 860 85.37 -76.90 -43.63
CA PHE A 860 86.42 -75.91 -43.95
C PHE A 860 86.80 -75.05 -42.73
N ASN A 861 88.11 -75.04 -42.45
CA ASN A 861 88.99 -74.06 -41.78
C ASN A 861 88.43 -73.15 -40.67
N ASP A 862 88.92 -73.20 -39.43
CA ASP A 862 90.32 -72.99 -38.99
C ASP A 862 90.80 -71.54 -39.22
N ARG A 863 90.94 -70.75 -38.15
CA ARG A 863 92.24 -70.23 -37.69
C ARG A 863 92.17 -69.17 -36.57
N ARG A 864 93.07 -69.40 -35.61
CA ARG A 864 93.92 -68.45 -34.87
C ARG A 864 93.37 -67.74 -33.62
N LEU A 865 93.64 -68.39 -32.50
CA LEU A 865 94.31 -67.83 -31.29
C LEU A 865 95.65 -67.13 -31.68
N PRO A 866 96.20 -66.16 -30.90
CA PRO A 866 96.65 -66.43 -29.53
C PRO A 866 96.69 -65.26 -28.50
N GLY A 867 96.96 -65.63 -27.25
CA GLY A 867 97.52 -64.78 -26.17
C GLY A 867 96.62 -64.73 -24.93
N LYS A 868 96.84 -65.52 -23.86
CA LYS A 868 97.85 -65.37 -22.76
C LYS A 868 97.89 -63.95 -22.18
N ASP A 869 97.93 -63.69 -20.89
CA ASP A 869 98.04 -64.48 -19.66
C ASP A 869 97.74 -63.52 -18.49
N SER A 870 97.15 -64.05 -17.42
CA SER A 870 97.46 -63.79 -16.00
C SER A 870 97.27 -62.41 -15.32
N MET A 871 96.99 -62.54 -14.01
CA MET A 871 97.14 -61.60 -12.89
C MET A 871 96.02 -60.58 -12.68
N SER A 872 95.58 -60.25 -11.46
CA SER A 872 95.57 -60.87 -10.13
C SER A 872 95.00 -59.80 -9.18
N CYS A 873 94.26 -60.26 -8.17
CA CYS A 873 94.13 -59.66 -6.84
C CYS A 873 93.38 -58.32 -6.62
N ASN A 874 92.29 -58.50 -5.87
CA ASN A 874 92.02 -57.94 -4.54
C ASN A 874 91.25 -56.62 -4.34
N THR A 875 90.07 -56.81 -3.75
CA THR A 875 89.53 -56.22 -2.51
C THR A 875 89.42 -54.70 -2.38
N GLY A 876 88.18 -54.25 -2.13
CA GLY A 876 87.96 -53.03 -1.35
C GLY A 876 86.54 -52.46 -1.42
N LEU A 877 85.81 -52.63 -0.30
CA LEU A 877 84.87 -51.66 0.30
C LEU A 877 83.41 -51.58 -0.19
N THR A 878 82.55 -52.11 0.69
CA THR A 878 81.29 -51.54 1.26
C THR A 878 80.31 -50.78 0.36
N PRO A 879 79.01 -51.14 0.35
CA PRO A 879 77.95 -50.21 0.06
C PRO A 879 77.28 -49.66 1.34
N VAL A 880 77.17 -48.34 1.34
CA VAL A 880 76.25 -47.52 2.12
C VAL A 880 74.84 -47.68 1.51
N PHE A 881 73.83 -47.73 2.37
CA PHE A 881 72.40 -47.75 2.05
C PHE A 881 71.96 -46.52 1.23
N PRO A 882 70.88 -46.66 0.46
CA PRO A 882 69.63 -46.07 0.92
C PRO A 882 68.57 -47.10 1.31
#